data_AF-A0A8X6YSH8-F1
#
_entry.id   AF-A0A8X6YSH8-F1
#
_cell.length_a   1.000
_cell.length_b   1.000
_cell.length_c   1.000
_cell.angle_alpha   90.00
_cell.angle_beta   90.00
_cell.angle_gamma   90.00
#
_symmetry.space_group_name_H-M   'P 1'
#
loop_
_entity.id
_entity.type
_entity.pdbx_description
1 polymer ?
#
loop_
_entity_poly.entity_id
_entity_poly.type
_entity_poly.pdbx_seq_one_letter_code
_entity_poly.pdbx_strand_id
1 'polypeptide(L)'
;FSDALDVIKKSVSETFLPNTVESTTSTLKRITEERKTVLSCSMRLLTEGQLLLERLCEVATHSMGDSRPLHMQHAARQTSSAVEIHMESLQDRWRQLESLWNQKKQQLEQCLLRCRLELQMKEVEDWLHSRGIEYGSGHNLGDSLACSEILLHEHHKIEHECKEKQENCLRLVKSAEDLFQKGNYAGEELRSKSYILLSECSELISSLDQRKQLLMDSVNFFTKAQTAETKLDQIEIQLSTSDSTSLWSTVEECVNVAIQCGRQILSSTGMTEPGAQGVARKLIKWLSNNAQFFVQHNRDMGTTQTVAKAFLDQHESLQNDLRMKGMEIEALLRTVPNLVRAGGEEAEVVHSKSENLKQQWSNLRTTLDKRIVLAQKYLAFLKLSSRVSKEMDELESLVNQTIASPDQSKIRQIEEKQLALRQEILQVNNNGKNFLQDARKLEKLVDMQESQFRMTYLPNDVSKMEALIHDHESCKPTVLELFKFSYTEAQQLIHKINEAEPPMAAAKDVEKVSSFHRTRKQTFEKAWEEFKYKLEQHNQLCIFFRDMHLINKQIEELNSQLASIRQSYGESLPSALYTSQAFQQFEKTIEILQIRIYEFVSTAERLMRDQRVDSKQIPLEIETMQKKWSTFRTEVTNNRRLIDVAIEYYKTIEEVYPLKAISFK
;
A
#
# COMPACT_ATOMS: atom_id res chain seq x y z
N PHE A 1 -74.80 -22.66 2.79
CA PHE A 1 -74.63 -21.40 2.03
C PHE A 1 -74.54 -20.20 2.96
N SER A 2 -75.51 -19.97 3.85
CA SER A 2 -75.46 -18.85 4.82
C SER A 2 -74.15 -18.83 5.61
N ASP A 3 -73.73 -19.96 6.17
CA ASP A 3 -72.46 -20.05 6.92
C ASP A 3 -71.24 -19.68 6.08
N ALA A 4 -71.17 -20.16 4.83
CA ALA A 4 -70.08 -19.84 3.90
C ALA A 4 -70.11 -18.35 3.48
N LEU A 5 -71.30 -17.77 3.33
CA LEU A 5 -71.50 -16.36 3.00
C LEU A 5 -71.11 -15.45 4.18
N ASP A 6 -71.39 -15.84 5.41
CA ASP A 6 -71.02 -15.07 6.61
C ASP A 6 -69.51 -15.07 6.84
N VAL A 7 -68.83 -16.20 6.56
CA VAL A 7 -67.36 -16.29 6.61
C VAL A 7 -66.71 -15.30 5.63
N ILE A 8 -67.07 -15.32 4.35
CA ILE A 8 -66.47 -14.42 3.37
C ILE A 8 -66.87 -12.96 3.60
N LYS A 9 -68.09 -12.69 4.06
CA LYS A 9 -68.54 -11.32 4.37
C LYS A 9 -67.70 -10.73 5.49
N LYS A 10 -67.38 -11.52 6.52
CA LYS A 10 -66.46 -11.14 7.59
C LYS A 10 -65.07 -10.81 7.02
N SER A 11 -64.49 -11.72 6.23
CA SER A 11 -63.17 -11.55 5.59
C SER A 11 -63.06 -10.30 4.71
N VAL A 12 -64.11 -10.02 3.93
CA VAL A 12 -64.15 -8.87 3.01
C VAL A 12 -64.40 -7.56 3.74
N SER A 13 -65.09 -7.60 4.89
CA SER A 13 -65.37 -6.43 5.74
C SER A 13 -64.22 -5.99 6.66
N GLU A 14 -63.13 -6.77 6.73
CA GLU A 14 -61.96 -6.40 7.52
C GLU A 14 -61.34 -5.08 7.03
N THR A 15 -61.18 -4.11 7.93
CA THR A 15 -60.64 -2.78 7.61
C THR A 15 -59.11 -2.75 7.49
N PHE A 16 -58.42 -3.68 8.14
CA PHE A 16 -56.96 -3.75 8.11
C PHE A 16 -56.46 -4.23 6.74
N LEU A 17 -55.45 -3.54 6.22
CA LEU A 17 -54.76 -3.91 4.99
C LEU A 17 -53.36 -4.44 5.34
N PRO A 18 -52.98 -5.63 4.84
CA PRO A 18 -51.63 -6.14 5.04
C PRO A 18 -50.54 -5.21 4.49
N ASN A 19 -49.36 -5.26 5.11
CA ASN A 19 -48.21 -4.39 4.82
C ASN A 19 -46.99 -5.14 4.25
N THR A 20 -47.10 -6.45 4.01
CA THR A 20 -46.02 -7.26 3.40
C THR A 20 -46.52 -8.03 2.19
N VAL A 21 -45.60 -8.34 1.27
CA VAL A 21 -45.92 -9.12 0.05
C VAL A 21 -46.53 -10.49 0.42
N GLU A 22 -45.95 -11.18 1.39
CA GLU A 22 -46.41 -12.51 1.83
C GLU A 22 -47.78 -12.45 2.49
N SER A 23 -48.00 -11.53 3.43
CA SER A 23 -49.29 -11.39 4.11
C SER A 23 -50.39 -10.96 3.15
N THR A 24 -50.10 -10.07 2.20
CA THR A 24 -51.06 -9.63 1.19
C THR A 24 -51.40 -10.77 0.23
N THR A 25 -50.40 -11.55 -0.21
CA THR A 25 -50.58 -12.70 -1.10
C THR A 25 -51.40 -13.81 -0.43
N SER A 26 -51.11 -14.11 0.84
CA SER A 26 -51.87 -15.07 1.65
C SER A 26 -53.34 -14.67 1.77
N THR A 27 -53.59 -13.40 2.10
CA THR A 27 -54.96 -12.87 2.28
C THR A 27 -55.73 -12.89 0.96
N LEU A 28 -55.10 -12.52 -0.15
CA LEU A 28 -55.70 -12.58 -1.48
C LEU A 28 -56.06 -14.01 -1.87
N LYS A 29 -55.14 -14.97 -1.67
CA LYS A 29 -55.39 -16.40 -1.92
C LYS A 29 -56.57 -16.92 -1.09
N ARG A 30 -56.59 -16.61 0.21
CA ARG A 30 -57.67 -16.99 1.13
C ARG A 30 -59.03 -16.50 0.66
N ILE A 31 -59.17 -15.20 0.38
CA ILE A 31 -60.43 -14.60 -0.07
C ILE A 31 -60.85 -15.11 -1.46
N THR A 32 -59.90 -15.44 -2.34
CA THR A 32 -60.23 -16.08 -3.63
C THR A 32 -60.76 -17.50 -3.47
N GLU A 33 -60.26 -18.27 -2.50
CA GLU A 33 -60.72 -19.63 -2.23
C GLU A 33 -62.08 -19.63 -1.53
N GLU A 34 -62.27 -18.75 -0.54
CA GLU A 34 -63.58 -18.51 0.09
C GLU A 34 -64.64 -18.16 -0.97
N ARG A 35 -64.33 -17.31 -1.95
CA ARG A 35 -65.25 -17.01 -3.07
C ARG A 35 -65.63 -18.25 -3.87
N LYS A 36 -64.67 -19.12 -4.20
CA LYS A 36 -64.96 -20.36 -4.97
C LYS A 36 -65.93 -21.26 -4.21
N THR A 37 -65.77 -21.38 -2.89
CA THR A 37 -66.66 -22.20 -2.05
C THR A 37 -68.09 -21.64 -2.00
N VAL A 38 -68.25 -20.32 -1.92
CA VAL A 38 -69.58 -19.69 -1.92
C VAL A 38 -70.21 -19.76 -3.30
N LEU A 39 -69.44 -19.58 -4.38
CA LEU A 39 -69.91 -19.72 -5.76
C LEU A 39 -70.44 -21.13 -6.02
N SER A 40 -69.69 -22.18 -5.67
CA SER A 40 -70.11 -23.56 -5.88
C SER A 40 -71.38 -23.91 -5.07
N CYS A 41 -71.47 -23.43 -3.83
CA CYS A 41 -72.68 -23.58 -3.01
C CYS A 41 -73.88 -22.84 -3.62
N SER A 42 -73.68 -21.63 -4.13
CA SER A 42 -74.74 -20.84 -4.76
C SER A 42 -75.24 -21.52 -6.04
N MET A 43 -74.33 -22.00 -6.90
CA MET A 43 -74.68 -22.68 -8.14
C MET A 43 -75.48 -23.96 -7.85
N ARG A 44 -75.06 -24.76 -6.88
CA ARG A 44 -75.77 -25.97 -6.47
C ARG A 44 -77.19 -25.67 -5.95
N LEU A 45 -77.34 -24.67 -5.08
CA LEU A 45 -78.65 -24.26 -4.56
C LEU A 45 -79.59 -23.74 -5.64
N LEU A 46 -79.06 -23.02 -6.64
CA LEU A 46 -79.86 -22.58 -7.78
C LEU A 46 -80.33 -23.77 -8.63
N THR A 47 -79.47 -24.76 -8.89
CA THR A 47 -79.86 -25.99 -9.61
C THR A 47 -80.91 -26.79 -8.83
N GLU A 48 -80.70 -26.98 -7.52
CA GLU A 48 -81.66 -27.67 -6.64
C GLU A 48 -83.00 -26.92 -6.57
N GLY A 49 -82.98 -25.58 -6.51
CA GLY A 49 -84.17 -24.73 -6.54
C GLY A 49 -84.93 -24.80 -7.86
N GLN A 50 -84.22 -24.81 -9.00
CA GLN A 50 -84.84 -24.99 -10.32
C GLN A 50 -85.55 -26.35 -10.45
N LEU A 51 -84.90 -27.43 -9.98
CA LEU A 51 -85.49 -28.76 -9.97
C LEU A 51 -86.73 -28.82 -9.07
N LEU A 52 -86.70 -28.16 -7.91
CA LEU A 52 -87.84 -28.06 -7.02
C LEU A 52 -89.01 -27.29 -7.67
N LEU A 53 -88.72 -26.19 -8.37
CA LEU A 53 -89.73 -25.43 -9.11
C LEU A 53 -90.37 -26.27 -10.23
N GLU A 54 -89.57 -27.03 -10.99
CA GLU A 54 -90.08 -27.95 -12.02
C GLU A 54 -91.06 -28.96 -11.41
N ARG A 55 -90.69 -29.59 -10.29
CA ARG A 55 -91.56 -30.54 -9.56
C ARG A 55 -92.81 -29.90 -8.98
N LEU A 56 -92.71 -28.70 -8.41
CA LEU A 56 -93.87 -27.98 -7.88
C LEU A 56 -94.82 -27.53 -9.00
N CYS A 57 -94.29 -27.15 -10.18
CA CYS A 57 -95.08 -26.84 -11.37
C CYS A 57 -95.82 -28.06 -11.90
N GLU A 58 -95.20 -29.25 -11.91
CA GLU A 58 -95.87 -30.52 -12.24
C GLU A 58 -97.08 -30.77 -11.32
N VAL A 59 -96.91 -30.60 -10.00
CA VAL A 59 -97.97 -30.78 -8.99
C VAL A 59 -99.06 -29.71 -9.09
N ALA A 60 -98.70 -28.48 -9.48
CA ALA A 60 -99.65 -27.38 -9.66
C ALA A 60 -100.48 -27.50 -10.95
N THR A 61 -100.03 -28.31 -11.93
CA THR A 61 -100.68 -28.47 -13.25
C THR A 61 -101.43 -29.81 -13.38
N HIS A 62 -100.95 -30.87 -12.76
CA HIS A 62 -101.59 -32.19 -12.81
C HIS A 62 -102.57 -32.37 -11.64
N SER A 63 -103.80 -32.78 -11.94
CA SER A 63 -104.76 -33.23 -10.92
C SER A 63 -104.33 -34.60 -10.40
N MET A 64 -103.47 -34.62 -9.38
CA MET A 64 -103.26 -35.82 -8.56
C MET A 64 -104.64 -36.22 -8.02
N GLY A 65 -105.09 -37.46 -8.26
CA GLY A 65 -106.47 -37.95 -8.03
C GLY A 65 -106.93 -37.97 -6.56
N ASP A 66 -106.82 -36.84 -5.87
CA ASP A 66 -107.21 -36.57 -4.50
C ASP A 66 -108.57 -35.86 -4.46
N SER A 67 -109.30 -36.04 -3.37
CA SER A 67 -110.66 -35.55 -3.16
C SER A 67 -110.75 -34.01 -3.05
N ARG A 68 -109.62 -33.28 -3.02
CA ARG A 68 -109.55 -31.80 -2.94
C ARG A 68 -108.42 -31.19 -3.81
N PRO A 69 -108.55 -31.17 -5.14
CA PRO A 69 -107.49 -30.72 -6.08
C PRO A 69 -107.06 -29.26 -5.92
N LEU A 70 -107.99 -28.37 -5.53
CA LEU A 70 -107.75 -26.91 -5.47
C LEU A 70 -106.80 -26.49 -4.34
N HIS A 71 -106.81 -27.21 -3.21
CA HIS A 71 -105.98 -26.84 -2.06
C HIS A 71 -104.50 -27.18 -2.30
N MET A 72 -104.24 -28.35 -2.88
CA MET A 72 -102.88 -28.80 -3.21
C MET A 72 -102.26 -27.96 -4.33
N GLN A 73 -103.03 -27.61 -5.36
CA GLN A 73 -102.57 -26.70 -6.42
C GLN A 73 -102.27 -25.30 -5.90
N HIS A 74 -103.12 -24.75 -5.01
CA HIS A 74 -102.89 -23.45 -4.40
C HIS A 74 -101.64 -23.47 -3.50
N ALA A 75 -101.47 -24.50 -2.67
CA ALA A 75 -100.27 -24.67 -1.83
C ALA A 75 -99.00 -24.84 -2.68
N ALA A 76 -99.07 -25.60 -3.78
CA ALA A 76 -97.94 -25.76 -4.72
C ALA A 76 -97.57 -24.42 -5.37
N ARG A 77 -98.53 -23.63 -5.86
CA ARG A 77 -98.28 -22.29 -6.43
C ARG A 77 -97.71 -21.31 -5.42
N GLN A 78 -98.21 -21.31 -4.18
CA GLN A 78 -97.66 -20.50 -3.10
C GLN A 78 -96.22 -20.90 -2.77
N THR A 79 -95.92 -22.20 -2.75
CA THR A 79 -94.57 -22.72 -2.50
C THR A 79 -93.63 -22.39 -3.66
N SER A 80 -94.08 -22.49 -4.92
CA SER A 80 -93.29 -22.07 -6.09
C SER A 80 -92.92 -20.59 -6.02
N SER A 81 -93.89 -19.72 -5.72
CA SER A 81 -93.62 -18.29 -5.55
C SER A 81 -92.65 -18.02 -4.40
N ALA A 82 -92.76 -18.75 -3.28
CA ALA A 82 -91.80 -18.64 -2.18
C ALA A 82 -90.39 -19.10 -2.58
N VAL A 83 -90.26 -20.18 -3.35
CA VAL A 83 -88.97 -20.67 -3.86
C VAL A 83 -88.35 -19.66 -4.84
N GLU A 84 -89.14 -19.07 -5.74
CA GLU A 84 -88.69 -18.00 -6.65
C GLU A 84 -88.16 -16.78 -5.87
N ILE A 85 -88.91 -16.28 -4.88
CA ILE A 85 -88.48 -15.17 -4.01
C ILE A 85 -87.16 -15.51 -3.29
N HIS A 86 -87.02 -16.74 -2.78
CA HIS A 86 -85.79 -17.16 -2.13
C HIS A 86 -84.60 -17.26 -3.10
N MET A 87 -84.83 -17.71 -4.34
CA MET A 87 -83.80 -17.75 -5.38
C MET A 87 -83.38 -16.35 -5.83
N GLU A 88 -84.31 -15.39 -5.97
CA GLU A 88 -83.99 -13.99 -6.25
C GLU A 88 -83.17 -13.38 -5.10
N SER A 89 -83.60 -13.58 -3.84
CA SER A 89 -82.86 -13.13 -2.66
C SER A 89 -81.44 -13.71 -2.60
N LEU A 90 -81.26 -14.97 -3.00
CA LEU A 90 -79.96 -15.63 -3.09
C LEU A 90 -79.05 -14.94 -4.11
N GLN A 91 -79.58 -14.63 -5.30
CA GLN A 91 -78.85 -13.93 -6.36
C GLN A 91 -78.47 -12.49 -5.96
N ASP A 92 -79.35 -11.76 -5.30
CA ASP A 92 -79.07 -10.41 -4.82
C ASP A 92 -77.99 -10.39 -3.74
N ARG A 93 -78.05 -11.32 -2.78
CA ARG A 93 -76.99 -11.50 -1.77
C ARG A 93 -75.65 -11.85 -2.41
N TRP A 94 -75.65 -12.67 -3.45
CA TRP A 94 -74.45 -12.98 -4.22
C TRP A 94 -73.90 -11.75 -4.95
N ARG A 95 -74.74 -10.95 -5.62
CA ARG A 95 -74.31 -9.71 -6.31
C ARG A 95 -73.70 -8.70 -5.36
N GLN A 96 -74.30 -8.51 -4.18
CA GLN A 96 -73.76 -7.62 -3.13
C GLN A 96 -72.39 -8.12 -2.64
N LEU A 97 -72.26 -9.42 -2.37
CA LEU A 97 -71.00 -10.02 -1.97
C LEU A 97 -69.92 -9.89 -3.07
N GLU A 98 -70.28 -10.13 -4.33
CA GLU A 98 -69.38 -10.02 -5.47
C GLU A 98 -68.87 -8.57 -5.64
N SER A 99 -69.73 -7.57 -5.42
CA SER A 99 -69.33 -6.16 -5.41
C SER A 99 -68.33 -5.86 -4.29
N LEU A 100 -68.61 -6.26 -3.06
CA LEU A 100 -67.71 -6.07 -1.91
C LEU A 100 -66.39 -6.83 -2.10
N TRP A 101 -66.44 -8.05 -2.62
CA TRP A 101 -65.27 -8.87 -2.93
C TRP A 101 -64.39 -8.21 -3.99
N ASN A 102 -64.99 -7.71 -5.09
CA ASN A 102 -64.24 -7.02 -6.13
C ASN A 102 -63.54 -5.77 -5.59
N GLN A 103 -64.22 -5.00 -4.73
CA GLN A 103 -63.62 -3.83 -4.08
C GLN A 103 -62.45 -4.21 -3.17
N LYS A 104 -62.60 -5.23 -2.32
CA LYS A 104 -61.53 -5.71 -1.42
C LYS A 104 -60.37 -6.34 -2.20
N LYS A 105 -60.66 -7.10 -3.25
CA LYS A 105 -59.66 -7.68 -4.16
C LYS A 105 -58.82 -6.57 -4.80
N GLN A 106 -59.46 -5.54 -5.34
CA GLN A 106 -58.77 -4.40 -5.94
C GLN A 106 -57.86 -3.70 -4.92
N GLN A 107 -58.33 -3.49 -3.69
CA GLN A 107 -57.51 -2.91 -2.61
C GLN A 107 -56.30 -3.79 -2.26
N LEU A 108 -56.47 -5.12 -2.17
CA LEU A 108 -55.39 -6.05 -1.87
C LEU A 108 -54.37 -6.13 -3.02
N GLU A 109 -54.81 -6.12 -4.27
CA GLU A 109 -53.93 -6.07 -5.45
C GLU A 109 -53.12 -4.76 -5.48
N GLN A 110 -53.74 -3.63 -5.14
CA GLN A 110 -53.06 -2.34 -4.99
C GLN A 110 -52.05 -2.35 -3.84
N CYS A 111 -52.38 -2.94 -2.69
CA CYS A 111 -51.45 -3.10 -1.56
C CYS A 111 -50.28 -4.01 -1.93
N LEU A 112 -50.53 -5.09 -2.66
CA LEU A 112 -49.49 -6.02 -3.11
C LEU A 112 -48.50 -5.32 -4.05
N LEU A 113 -49.01 -4.51 -4.98
CA LEU A 113 -48.18 -3.73 -5.89
C LEU A 113 -47.34 -2.69 -5.13
N ARG A 114 -47.93 -1.97 -4.17
CA ARG A 114 -47.18 -1.08 -3.27
C ARG A 114 -46.04 -1.81 -2.55
N CYS A 115 -46.34 -2.90 -1.84
CA CYS A 115 -45.35 -3.63 -1.05
C CYS A 115 -44.20 -4.16 -1.94
N ARG A 116 -44.51 -4.56 -3.18
CA ARG A 116 -43.50 -5.00 -4.14
C ARG A 116 -42.60 -3.85 -4.59
N LEU A 117 -43.17 -2.69 -4.90
CA LEU A 117 -42.40 -1.51 -5.27
C LEU A 117 -41.53 -1.02 -4.13
N GLU A 118 -42.04 -0.96 -2.90
CA GLU A 118 -41.27 -0.59 -1.71
C GLU A 118 -40.09 -1.53 -1.48
N LEU A 119 -40.29 -2.84 -1.66
CA LEU A 119 -39.23 -3.83 -1.54
C LEU A 119 -38.14 -3.64 -2.61
N GLN A 120 -38.54 -3.42 -3.86
CA GLN A 120 -37.59 -3.19 -4.96
C GLN A 120 -36.85 -1.85 -4.82
N MET A 121 -37.54 -0.79 -4.37
CA MET A 121 -36.90 0.50 -4.06
C MET A 121 -35.89 0.35 -2.94
N LYS A 122 -36.23 -0.40 -1.88
CA LYS A 122 -35.33 -0.67 -0.77
C LYS A 122 -34.10 -1.46 -1.22
N GLU A 123 -34.25 -2.45 -2.11
CA GLU A 123 -33.11 -3.18 -2.66
C GLU A 123 -32.12 -2.27 -3.41
N VAL A 124 -32.64 -1.28 -4.15
CA VAL A 124 -31.80 -0.29 -4.83
C VAL A 124 -31.15 0.66 -3.84
N GLU A 125 -31.93 1.16 -2.86
CA GLU A 125 -31.46 2.03 -1.78
C GLU A 125 -30.34 1.39 -0.96
N ASP A 126 -30.51 0.12 -0.56
CA ASP A 126 -29.53 -0.65 0.20
C ASP A 126 -28.24 -0.85 -0.61
N TRP A 127 -28.33 -1.15 -1.91
CA TRP A 127 -27.16 -1.27 -2.79
C TRP A 127 -26.44 0.07 -2.99
N LEU A 128 -27.19 1.17 -3.18
CA LEU A 128 -26.63 2.51 -3.33
C LEU A 128 -25.80 2.89 -2.11
N HIS A 129 -26.33 2.70 -0.89
CA HIS A 129 -25.65 3.11 0.34
C HIS A 129 -24.51 2.16 0.76
N SER A 130 -24.68 0.86 0.59
CA SER A 130 -23.68 -0.14 1.05
C SER A 130 -22.51 -0.37 0.10
N ARG A 131 -22.68 -0.05 -1.18
CA ARG A 131 -21.68 -0.38 -2.21
C ARG A 131 -21.45 0.75 -3.18
N GLY A 132 -22.51 1.37 -3.70
CA GLY A 132 -22.42 2.42 -4.72
C GLY A 132 -21.70 3.68 -4.23
N ILE A 133 -22.28 4.36 -3.24
CA ILE A 133 -21.80 5.65 -2.70
C ILE A 133 -20.45 5.48 -2.00
N GLU A 134 -20.29 4.42 -1.20
CA GLU A 134 -19.01 4.12 -0.54
C GLU A 134 -17.89 3.99 -1.59
N TYR A 135 -18.10 3.21 -2.65
CA TYR A 135 -17.12 3.05 -3.73
C TYR A 135 -16.90 4.34 -4.54
N GLY A 136 -17.99 5.06 -4.85
CA GLY A 136 -17.94 6.32 -5.61
C GLY A 136 -17.15 7.42 -4.89
N SER A 137 -17.18 7.42 -3.56
CA SER A 137 -16.39 8.32 -2.70
C SER A 137 -14.93 7.88 -2.50
N GLY A 138 -14.54 6.72 -3.03
CA GLY A 138 -13.18 6.20 -2.93
C GLY A 138 -12.20 6.98 -3.81
N HIS A 139 -11.06 7.38 -3.23
CA HIS A 139 -10.02 8.15 -3.92
C HIS A 139 -8.78 7.31 -4.31
N ASN A 140 -8.78 5.99 -4.09
CA ASN A 140 -7.64 5.13 -4.37
C ASN A 140 -7.42 4.93 -5.89
N LEU A 141 -6.21 5.19 -6.39
CA LEU A 141 -5.81 5.05 -7.80
C LEU A 141 -4.72 3.98 -8.03
N GLY A 142 -4.31 3.28 -6.98
CA GLY A 142 -3.24 2.26 -7.04
C GLY A 142 -1.82 2.84 -6.90
N ASP A 143 -0.87 1.97 -6.55
CA ASP A 143 0.55 2.30 -6.34
C ASP A 143 1.50 1.65 -7.37
N SER A 144 0.93 0.88 -8.29
CA SER A 144 1.63 0.09 -9.31
C SER A 144 0.70 -0.17 -10.49
N LEU A 145 1.26 -0.47 -11.66
CA LEU A 145 0.49 -0.78 -12.87
C LEU A 145 -0.57 -1.87 -12.60
N ALA A 146 -0.13 -2.99 -12.02
CA ALA A 146 -1.00 -4.12 -11.70
C ALA A 146 -2.15 -3.72 -10.76
N CYS A 147 -1.86 -2.95 -9.70
CA CYS A 147 -2.90 -2.49 -8.79
C CYS A 147 -3.91 -1.55 -9.47
N SER A 148 -3.44 -0.61 -10.29
CA SER A 148 -4.30 0.32 -11.03
C SER A 148 -5.17 -0.40 -12.07
N GLU A 149 -4.65 -1.43 -12.74
CA GLU A 149 -5.41 -2.28 -13.66
C GLU A 149 -6.49 -3.11 -12.95
N ILE A 150 -6.18 -3.68 -11.78
CA ILE A 150 -7.16 -4.39 -10.95
C ILE A 150 -8.27 -3.45 -10.51
N LEU A 151 -7.93 -2.25 -10.03
CA LEU A 151 -8.91 -1.24 -9.62
C LEU A 151 -9.79 -0.79 -10.79
N LEU A 152 -9.24 -0.65 -12.00
CA LEU A 152 -10.00 -0.32 -13.19
C LEU A 152 -10.95 -1.47 -13.61
N HIS A 153 -10.52 -2.72 -13.45
CA HIS A 153 -11.38 -3.88 -13.70
C HIS A 153 -12.55 -3.95 -12.69
N GLU A 154 -12.26 -3.75 -11.40
CA GLU A 154 -13.30 -3.67 -10.37
C GLU A 154 -14.25 -2.50 -10.62
N HIS A 155 -13.73 -1.35 -11.05
CA HIS A 155 -14.52 -0.18 -11.42
C HIS A 155 -15.56 -0.50 -12.50
N HIS A 156 -15.16 -1.19 -13.58
CA HIS A 156 -16.10 -1.59 -14.65
C HIS A 156 -17.24 -2.47 -14.14
N LYS A 157 -16.97 -3.32 -13.14
CA LYS A 157 -18.00 -4.15 -12.52
C LYS A 157 -19.03 -3.29 -11.78
N ILE A 158 -18.56 -2.34 -10.95
CA ILE A 158 -19.45 -1.41 -10.22
C ILE A 158 -20.22 -0.49 -11.17
N GLU A 159 -19.58 0.00 -12.23
CA GLU A 159 -20.21 0.83 -13.27
C GLU A 159 -21.38 0.08 -13.94
N HIS A 160 -21.18 -1.20 -14.27
CA HIS A 160 -22.23 -2.04 -14.84
C HIS A 160 -23.38 -2.27 -13.85
N GLU A 161 -23.06 -2.66 -12.61
CA GLU A 161 -24.07 -2.83 -11.55
C GLU A 161 -24.89 -1.53 -11.35
N CYS A 162 -24.24 -0.36 -11.35
CA CYS A 162 -24.90 0.94 -11.19
C CYS A 162 -25.85 1.25 -12.34
N LYS A 163 -25.46 0.97 -13.58
CA LYS A 163 -26.31 1.16 -14.77
C LYS A 163 -27.55 0.27 -14.71
N GLU A 164 -27.40 -0.98 -14.29
CA GLU A 164 -28.53 -1.89 -14.09
C GLU A 164 -29.49 -1.36 -13.00
N LYS A 165 -28.96 -0.83 -11.89
CA LYS A 165 -29.77 -0.23 -10.82
C LYS A 165 -30.48 1.05 -11.28
N GLN A 166 -29.84 1.88 -12.12
CA GLN A 166 -30.49 3.05 -12.74
C GLN A 166 -31.64 2.66 -13.67
N GLU A 167 -31.46 1.64 -14.51
CA GLU A 167 -32.53 1.09 -15.36
C GLU A 167 -33.69 0.54 -14.51
N ASN A 168 -33.37 -0.09 -13.37
CA ASN A 168 -34.37 -0.52 -12.39
C ASN A 168 -35.13 0.67 -11.80
N CYS A 169 -34.45 1.75 -11.38
CA CYS A 169 -35.09 2.98 -10.93
C CYS A 169 -36.04 3.57 -11.97
N LEU A 170 -35.65 3.63 -13.25
CA LEU A 170 -36.52 4.12 -14.33
C LEU A 170 -37.81 3.29 -14.44
N ARG A 171 -37.72 1.95 -14.31
CA ARG A 171 -38.89 1.07 -14.29
C ARG A 171 -39.77 1.28 -13.05
N LEU A 172 -39.15 1.54 -11.89
CA LEU A 172 -39.86 1.81 -10.64
C LEU A 172 -40.59 3.15 -10.69
N VAL A 173 -39.96 4.21 -11.22
CA VAL A 173 -40.59 5.52 -11.43
C VAL A 173 -41.83 5.38 -12.29
N LYS A 174 -41.72 4.73 -13.45
CA LYS A 174 -42.87 4.50 -14.34
C LYS A 174 -44.01 3.75 -13.63
N SER A 175 -43.67 2.73 -12.84
CA SER A 175 -44.66 1.94 -12.09
C SER A 175 -45.32 2.74 -10.97
N ALA A 176 -44.57 3.63 -10.30
CA ALA A 176 -45.07 4.52 -9.27
C ALA A 176 -45.97 5.62 -9.86
N GLU A 177 -45.63 6.16 -11.04
CA GLU A 177 -46.48 7.10 -11.78
C GLU A 177 -47.81 6.46 -12.20
N ASP A 178 -47.77 5.24 -12.73
CA ASP A 178 -48.98 4.49 -13.09
C ASP A 178 -49.89 4.26 -11.87
N LEU A 179 -49.30 4.01 -10.69
CA LEU A 179 -50.05 3.88 -9.44
C LEU A 179 -50.68 5.20 -8.98
N PHE A 180 -49.93 6.30 -9.10
CA PHE A 180 -50.39 7.64 -8.77
C PHE A 180 -51.58 8.04 -9.65
N GLN A 181 -51.46 7.84 -10.97
CA GLN A 181 -52.54 8.15 -11.93
C GLN A 181 -53.82 7.35 -11.66
N LYS A 182 -53.70 6.13 -11.12
CA LYS A 182 -54.84 5.28 -10.72
C LYS A 182 -55.48 5.68 -9.38
N GLY A 183 -55.01 6.76 -8.73
CA GLY A 183 -55.57 7.28 -7.48
C GLY A 183 -55.25 6.44 -6.24
N ASN A 184 -54.14 5.70 -6.24
CA ASN A 184 -53.68 4.97 -5.07
C ASN A 184 -53.18 5.94 -3.98
N TYR A 185 -53.61 5.74 -2.73
CA TYR A 185 -53.26 6.61 -1.59
C TYR A 185 -51.75 6.72 -1.32
N ALA A 186 -50.96 5.69 -1.66
CA ALA A 186 -49.50 5.70 -1.50
C ALA A 186 -48.75 6.13 -2.78
N GLY A 187 -49.47 6.45 -3.86
CA GLY A 187 -48.86 6.71 -5.17
C GLY A 187 -47.93 7.92 -5.19
N GLU A 188 -48.29 9.01 -4.51
CA GLU A 188 -47.46 10.23 -4.48
C GLU A 188 -46.17 10.02 -3.69
N GLU A 189 -46.23 9.33 -2.56
CA GLU A 189 -45.07 9.01 -1.72
C GLU A 189 -44.08 8.11 -2.48
N LEU A 190 -44.58 7.03 -3.10
CA LEU A 190 -43.76 6.13 -3.92
C LEU A 190 -43.15 6.85 -5.12
N ARG A 191 -43.92 7.73 -5.78
CA ARG A 191 -43.42 8.51 -6.91
C ARG A 191 -42.27 9.41 -6.45
N SER A 192 -42.47 10.18 -5.39
CA SER A 192 -41.43 11.04 -4.82
C SER A 192 -40.17 10.24 -4.46
N LYS A 193 -40.31 9.12 -3.75
CA LYS A 193 -39.18 8.25 -3.39
C LYS A 193 -38.43 7.69 -4.61
N SER A 194 -39.16 7.28 -5.65
CA SER A 194 -38.56 6.75 -6.88
C SER A 194 -37.72 7.78 -7.64
N TYR A 195 -38.15 9.05 -7.64
CA TYR A 195 -37.41 10.14 -8.27
C TYR A 195 -36.14 10.48 -7.51
N ILE A 196 -36.17 10.44 -6.17
CA ILE A 196 -34.98 10.65 -5.33
C ILE A 196 -33.93 9.57 -5.64
N LEU A 197 -34.33 8.29 -5.61
CA LEU A 197 -33.41 7.18 -5.92
C LEU A 197 -32.84 7.28 -7.34
N LEU A 198 -33.63 7.72 -8.33
CA LEU A 198 -33.14 7.93 -9.69
C LEU A 198 -32.11 9.08 -9.77
N SER A 199 -32.32 10.15 -9.01
CA SER A 199 -31.36 11.25 -8.89
C SER A 199 -30.04 10.76 -8.29
N GLU A 200 -30.09 10.03 -7.17
CA GLU A 200 -28.91 9.47 -6.51
C GLU A 200 -28.13 8.51 -7.40
N CYS A 201 -28.82 7.62 -8.14
CA CYS A 201 -28.19 6.78 -9.16
C CYS A 201 -27.47 7.59 -10.25
N SER A 202 -28.07 8.70 -10.68
CA SER A 202 -27.52 9.53 -11.76
C SER A 202 -26.31 10.33 -11.29
N GLU A 203 -26.35 10.85 -10.07
CA GLU A 203 -25.20 11.50 -9.42
C GLU A 203 -24.04 10.51 -9.24
N LEU A 204 -24.34 9.29 -8.78
CA LEU A 204 -23.33 8.23 -8.63
C LEU A 204 -22.67 7.89 -9.97
N ILE A 205 -23.42 7.77 -11.06
CA ILE A 205 -22.86 7.53 -12.40
C ILE A 205 -21.89 8.65 -12.81
N SER A 206 -22.25 9.90 -12.58
CA SER A 206 -21.34 11.03 -12.86
C SER A 206 -20.04 10.93 -12.04
N SER A 207 -20.13 10.54 -10.77
CA SER A 207 -18.96 10.33 -9.91
C SER A 207 -18.11 9.15 -10.37
N LEU A 208 -18.74 8.06 -10.83
CA LEU A 208 -18.04 6.90 -11.36
C LEU A 208 -17.31 7.25 -12.67
N ASP A 209 -17.93 8.00 -13.57
CA ASP A 209 -17.29 8.44 -14.82
C ASP A 209 -16.04 9.30 -14.54
N GLN A 210 -16.10 10.21 -13.56
CA GLN A 210 -14.94 10.99 -13.14
C GLN A 210 -13.83 10.07 -12.58
N ARG A 211 -14.18 9.12 -11.72
CA ARG A 211 -13.23 8.16 -11.13
C ARG A 211 -12.59 7.26 -12.21
N LYS A 212 -13.36 6.85 -13.23
CA LYS A 212 -12.88 6.06 -14.36
C LYS A 212 -11.75 6.76 -15.11
N GLN A 213 -11.93 8.04 -15.42
CA GLN A 213 -10.90 8.84 -16.09
C GLN A 213 -9.61 8.88 -15.27
N LEU A 214 -9.71 9.12 -13.95
CA LEU A 214 -8.56 9.13 -13.06
C LEU A 214 -7.83 7.78 -12.99
N LEU A 215 -8.57 6.66 -12.99
CA LEU A 215 -7.98 5.31 -13.01
C LEU A 215 -7.29 5.03 -14.34
N MET A 216 -7.89 5.42 -15.47
CA MET A 216 -7.27 5.30 -16.80
C MET A 216 -5.98 6.14 -16.89
N ASP A 217 -5.99 7.36 -16.37
CA ASP A 217 -4.81 8.22 -16.31
C ASP A 217 -3.70 7.58 -15.46
N SER A 218 -4.07 6.98 -14.31
CA SER A 218 -3.15 6.25 -13.43
C SER A 218 -2.49 5.06 -14.14
N VAL A 219 -3.27 4.22 -14.82
CA VAL A 219 -2.75 3.10 -15.63
C VAL A 219 -1.81 3.60 -16.73
N ASN A 220 -2.17 4.68 -17.41
CA ASN A 220 -1.33 5.28 -18.45
C ASN A 220 0.00 5.79 -17.86
N PHE A 221 -0.03 6.49 -16.73
CA PHE A 221 1.17 6.94 -16.01
C PHE A 221 2.10 5.76 -15.69
N PHE A 222 1.59 4.70 -15.05
CA PHE A 222 2.43 3.56 -14.67
C PHE A 222 2.98 2.81 -15.89
N THR A 223 2.21 2.71 -16.98
CA THR A 223 2.68 2.15 -18.26
C THR A 223 3.86 2.96 -18.83
N LYS A 224 3.72 4.29 -18.86
CA LYS A 224 4.79 5.19 -19.35
C LYS A 224 6.02 5.16 -18.44
N ALA A 225 5.83 5.13 -17.12
CA ALA A 225 6.92 5.01 -16.14
C ALA A 225 7.70 3.69 -16.32
N GLN A 226 7.01 2.56 -16.49
CA GLN A 226 7.66 1.27 -16.73
C GLN A 226 8.38 1.21 -18.09
N THR A 227 7.82 1.86 -19.12
CA THR A 227 8.49 1.99 -20.42
C THR A 227 9.77 2.82 -20.30
N ALA A 228 9.76 3.88 -19.48
CA ALA A 228 10.96 4.67 -19.22
C ALA A 228 12.01 3.87 -18.43
N GLU A 229 11.60 3.10 -17.42
CA GLU A 229 12.51 2.21 -16.65
C GLU A 229 13.19 1.17 -17.55
N THR A 230 12.43 0.44 -18.37
CA THR A 230 13.02 -0.57 -19.27
C THR A 230 13.99 0.02 -20.30
N LYS A 231 13.73 1.25 -20.79
CA LYS A 231 14.66 1.96 -21.68
C LYS A 231 15.93 2.44 -20.96
N LEU A 232 15.82 2.83 -19.69
CA LEU A 232 16.97 3.17 -18.86
C LEU A 232 17.85 1.94 -18.61
N ASP A 233 17.25 0.79 -18.28
CA ASP A 233 17.97 -0.48 -18.10
C ASP A 233 18.71 -0.90 -19.39
N GLN A 234 18.07 -0.74 -20.56
CA GLN A 234 18.69 -1.01 -21.85
C GLN A 234 19.91 -0.13 -22.12
N ILE A 235 19.85 1.14 -21.72
CA ILE A 235 20.95 2.10 -21.89
C ILE A 235 22.07 1.87 -20.88
N GLU A 236 21.76 1.46 -19.64
CA GLU A 236 22.76 1.02 -18.66
C GLU A 236 23.59 -0.15 -19.21
N ILE A 237 22.92 -1.13 -19.83
CA ILE A 237 23.59 -2.26 -20.50
C ILE A 237 24.41 -1.76 -21.70
N GLN A 238 23.89 -0.83 -22.51
CA GLN A 238 24.60 -0.35 -23.71
C GLN A 238 25.80 0.55 -23.39
N LEU A 239 25.70 1.41 -22.36
CA LEU A 239 26.81 2.23 -21.85
C LEU A 239 27.95 1.38 -21.30
N SER A 240 27.67 0.16 -20.84
CA SER A 240 28.71 -0.81 -20.48
C SER A 240 29.47 -1.38 -21.70
N THR A 241 28.99 -1.13 -22.92
CA THR A 241 29.50 -1.74 -24.17
C THR A 241 30.02 -0.77 -25.23
N SER A 242 29.60 0.51 -25.30
CA SER A 242 30.18 1.56 -26.19
C SER A 242 29.61 2.97 -25.93
N ASP A 243 30.39 4.00 -26.28
CA ASP A 243 30.09 5.44 -26.17
C ASP A 243 28.99 5.90 -27.14
N SER A 244 27.93 6.57 -26.67
CA SER A 244 26.89 7.13 -27.56
C SER A 244 26.08 8.28 -26.94
N THR A 245 26.40 9.50 -27.36
CA THR A 245 25.71 10.76 -27.02
C THR A 245 24.29 10.87 -27.62
N SER A 246 23.93 10.04 -28.60
CA SER A 246 22.62 10.05 -29.28
C SER A 246 21.47 9.34 -28.52
N LEU A 247 21.78 8.60 -27.45
CA LEU A 247 20.78 7.87 -26.66
C LEU A 247 20.05 8.75 -25.64
N TRP A 248 20.71 9.82 -25.17
CA TRP A 248 20.19 10.70 -24.12
C TRP A 248 18.91 11.47 -24.53
N SER A 249 18.77 11.85 -25.79
CA SER A 249 17.55 12.52 -26.29
C SER A 249 16.33 11.60 -26.28
N THR A 250 16.53 10.31 -26.56
CA THR A 250 15.46 9.29 -26.54
C THR A 250 15.00 9.00 -25.11
N VAL A 251 15.92 9.05 -24.14
CA VAL A 251 15.62 8.96 -22.71
C VAL A 251 14.83 10.17 -22.26
N GLU A 252 15.31 11.37 -22.58
CA GLU A 252 14.68 12.63 -22.21
C GLU A 252 13.21 12.70 -22.66
N GLU A 253 12.90 12.25 -23.88
CA GLU A 253 11.54 12.21 -24.41
C GLU A 253 10.63 11.24 -23.62
N CYS A 254 11.08 10.02 -23.36
CA CYS A 254 10.28 9.00 -22.65
C CYS A 254 10.02 9.39 -21.19
N VAL A 255 11.03 9.99 -20.57
CA VAL A 255 11.02 10.51 -19.22
C VAL A 255 10.03 11.66 -19.08
N ASN A 256 10.09 12.64 -19.98
CA ASN A 256 9.27 13.83 -19.90
C ASN A 256 7.78 13.50 -20.06
N VAL A 257 7.45 12.51 -20.91
CA VAL A 257 6.08 12.01 -21.08
C VAL A 257 5.56 11.38 -19.78
N ALA A 258 6.34 10.53 -19.11
CA ALA A 258 5.92 9.90 -17.85
C ALA A 258 5.72 10.95 -16.74
N ILE A 259 6.60 11.95 -16.67
CA ILE A 259 6.48 13.06 -15.72
C ILE A 259 5.22 13.90 -16.02
N GLN A 260 4.93 14.19 -17.29
CA GLN A 260 3.78 14.98 -17.68
C GLN A 260 2.47 14.28 -17.30
N CYS A 261 2.36 12.96 -17.52
CA CYS A 261 1.21 12.17 -17.06
C CYS A 261 1.04 12.25 -15.53
N GLY A 262 2.12 12.09 -14.77
CA GLY A 262 2.08 12.20 -13.31
C GLY A 262 1.63 13.60 -12.83
N ARG A 263 2.10 14.67 -13.48
CA ARG A 263 1.69 16.06 -13.18
C ARG A 263 0.20 16.29 -13.45
N GLN A 264 -0.33 15.70 -14.52
CA GLN A 264 -1.72 15.87 -14.92
C GLN A 264 -2.67 15.26 -13.87
N ILE A 265 -2.35 14.05 -13.39
CA ILE A 265 -3.07 13.38 -12.28
C ILE A 265 -2.99 14.21 -11.00
N LEU A 266 -1.80 14.71 -10.66
CA LEU A 266 -1.60 15.51 -9.44
C LEU A 266 -2.33 16.86 -9.48
N SER A 267 -2.48 17.45 -10.67
CA SER A 267 -3.22 18.70 -10.87
C SER A 267 -4.74 18.54 -10.74
N SER A 268 -5.28 17.35 -11.05
CA SER A 268 -6.71 17.06 -10.98
C SER A 268 -7.17 16.48 -9.64
N THR A 269 -6.28 15.83 -8.89
CA THR A 269 -6.61 15.13 -7.63
C THR A 269 -6.07 15.80 -6.36
N GLY A 270 -5.10 16.72 -6.49
CA GLY A 270 -4.41 17.32 -5.35
C GLY A 270 -3.36 16.39 -4.72
N MET A 271 -2.23 16.94 -4.28
CA MET A 271 -1.08 16.15 -3.78
C MET A 271 -1.31 15.47 -2.41
N THR A 272 -2.47 15.69 -1.77
CA THR A 272 -2.78 15.27 -0.40
C THR A 272 -3.69 14.04 -0.32
N GLU A 273 -4.29 13.61 -1.45
CA GLU A 273 -5.23 12.48 -1.44
C GLU A 273 -4.51 11.13 -1.34
N PRO A 274 -4.96 10.19 -0.49
CA PRO A 274 -4.30 8.91 -0.25
C PRO A 274 -3.97 8.10 -1.52
N GLY A 275 -4.81 8.21 -2.56
CA GLY A 275 -4.61 7.53 -3.84
C GLY A 275 -3.56 8.14 -4.76
N ALA A 276 -3.22 9.42 -4.63
CA ALA A 276 -2.18 10.08 -5.43
C ALA A 276 -0.76 9.84 -4.88
N GLN A 277 -0.65 9.28 -3.67
CA GLN A 277 0.63 9.03 -3.00
C GLN A 277 1.49 7.99 -3.71
N GLY A 278 0.90 7.00 -4.40
CA GLY A 278 1.63 6.01 -5.19
C GLY A 278 2.37 6.64 -6.37
N VAL A 279 1.66 7.48 -7.12
CA VAL A 279 2.18 8.28 -8.24
C VAL A 279 3.26 9.26 -7.75
N ALA A 280 3.02 9.97 -6.64
CA ALA A 280 4.00 10.88 -6.05
C ALA A 280 5.26 10.15 -5.54
N ARG A 281 5.12 9.01 -4.85
CA ARG A 281 6.25 8.20 -4.35
C ARG A 281 7.12 7.68 -5.50
N LYS A 282 6.50 7.18 -6.57
CA LYS A 282 7.23 6.67 -7.76
C LYS A 282 7.95 7.81 -8.49
N LEU A 283 7.31 8.97 -8.65
CA LEU A 283 7.92 10.17 -9.25
C LEU A 283 9.12 10.68 -8.42
N ILE A 284 8.99 10.76 -7.09
CA ILE A 284 10.04 11.22 -6.17
C ILE A 284 11.24 10.25 -6.15
N LYS A 285 10.97 8.94 -6.12
CA LYS A 285 12.01 7.91 -6.17
C LYS A 285 12.77 7.96 -7.50
N TRP A 286 12.05 8.09 -8.61
CA TRP A 286 12.64 8.17 -9.94
C TRP A 286 13.49 9.45 -10.12
N LEU A 287 12.99 10.62 -9.70
CA LEU A 287 13.75 11.89 -9.76
C LEU A 287 15.03 11.87 -8.90
N SER A 288 14.96 11.30 -7.69
CA SER A 288 16.12 11.21 -6.79
C SER A 288 17.22 10.32 -7.37
N ASN A 289 16.83 9.19 -7.97
CA ASN A 289 17.76 8.27 -8.61
C ASN A 289 18.47 8.89 -9.81
N ASN A 290 17.77 9.67 -10.65
CA ASN A 290 18.37 10.27 -11.83
C ASN A 290 19.31 11.42 -11.51
N ALA A 291 18.96 12.28 -10.55
CA ALA A 291 19.83 13.37 -10.14
C ALA A 291 21.10 12.83 -9.46
N GLN A 292 20.97 11.77 -8.65
CA GLN A 292 22.10 11.09 -8.04
C GLN A 292 22.96 10.37 -9.08
N PHE A 293 22.36 9.70 -10.07
CA PHE A 293 23.06 9.08 -11.20
C PHE A 293 23.83 10.13 -12.01
N PHE A 294 23.21 11.26 -12.34
CA PHE A 294 23.85 12.36 -13.06
C PHE A 294 25.11 12.86 -12.34
N VAL A 295 25.02 13.14 -11.04
CA VAL A 295 26.16 13.61 -10.24
C VAL A 295 27.25 12.53 -10.11
N GLN A 296 26.85 11.25 -10.09
CA GLN A 296 27.79 10.14 -10.04
C GLN A 296 28.53 9.88 -11.35
N HIS A 297 27.93 10.16 -12.50
CA HIS A 297 28.54 9.82 -13.80
C HIS A 297 29.25 11.02 -14.46
N ASN A 298 28.81 12.25 -14.17
CA ASN A 298 29.45 13.46 -14.68
C ASN A 298 30.46 14.02 -13.66
N ARG A 299 31.63 13.36 -13.53
CA ARG A 299 32.67 13.75 -12.56
C ARG A 299 33.83 14.55 -13.15
N ASP A 300 34.04 14.43 -14.46
CA ASP A 300 35.20 15.01 -15.13
C ASP A 300 34.90 16.43 -15.63
N MET A 301 35.64 17.41 -15.11
CA MET A 301 35.56 18.81 -15.55
C MET A 301 36.34 19.06 -16.84
N GLY A 302 37.12 18.09 -17.31
CA GLY A 302 37.97 18.17 -18.48
C GLY A 302 39.18 19.09 -18.30
N THR A 303 40.03 19.15 -19.32
CA THR A 303 41.30 19.91 -19.29
C THR A 303 41.26 21.20 -20.11
N THR A 304 40.18 21.43 -20.87
CA THR A 304 40.02 22.60 -21.73
C THR A 304 38.93 23.51 -21.20
N GLN A 305 39.06 24.82 -21.50
CA GLN A 305 38.08 25.82 -21.09
C GLN A 305 36.66 25.49 -21.60
N THR A 306 36.55 24.94 -22.81
CA THR A 306 35.27 24.58 -23.44
C THR A 306 34.57 23.44 -22.69
N VAL A 307 35.31 22.37 -22.37
CA VAL A 307 34.76 21.21 -21.64
C VAL A 307 34.39 21.60 -20.21
N ALA A 308 35.23 22.37 -19.52
CA ALA A 308 34.95 22.85 -18.17
C ALA A 308 33.73 23.78 -18.11
N LYS A 309 33.50 24.60 -19.15
CA LYS A 309 32.30 25.45 -19.24
C LYS A 309 31.04 24.61 -19.47
N ALA A 310 31.08 23.65 -20.39
CA ALA A 310 29.95 22.74 -20.62
C ALA A 310 29.59 21.94 -19.36
N PHE A 311 30.60 21.45 -18.62
CA PHE A 311 30.40 20.79 -17.33
C PHE A 311 29.67 21.69 -16.33
N LEU A 312 30.12 22.94 -16.18
CA LEU A 312 29.52 23.91 -15.27
C LEU A 312 28.06 24.19 -15.65
N ASP A 313 27.77 24.40 -16.93
CA ASP A 313 26.43 24.73 -17.43
C ASP A 313 25.42 23.61 -17.14
N GLN A 314 25.84 22.34 -17.34
CA GLN A 314 24.99 21.20 -17.03
C GLN A 314 24.69 21.08 -15.52
N HIS A 315 25.66 21.38 -14.66
CA HIS A 315 25.47 21.33 -13.21
C HIS A 315 24.62 22.51 -12.68
N GLU A 316 24.76 23.71 -13.24
CA GLU A 316 23.89 24.87 -12.93
C GLU A 316 22.45 24.63 -13.41
N SER A 317 22.26 23.96 -14.54
CA SER A 317 20.93 23.52 -15.01
C SER A 317 20.27 22.57 -14.00
N LEU A 318 20.98 21.51 -13.59
CA LEU A 318 20.47 20.56 -12.60
C LEU A 318 20.16 21.25 -11.25
N GLN A 319 20.96 22.24 -10.84
CA GLN A 319 20.72 23.00 -9.61
C GLN A 319 19.40 23.78 -9.66
N ASN A 320 19.07 24.37 -10.82
CA ASN A 320 17.79 25.06 -11.02
C ASN A 320 16.60 24.08 -10.96
N ASP A 321 16.74 22.90 -11.57
CA ASP A 321 15.72 21.86 -11.53
C ASP A 321 15.50 21.36 -10.10
N LEU A 322 16.58 21.08 -9.36
CA LEU A 322 16.50 20.67 -7.96
C LEU A 322 15.93 21.77 -7.06
N ARG A 323 16.18 23.06 -7.35
CA ARG A 323 15.61 24.17 -6.59
C ARG A 323 14.08 24.19 -6.68
N MET A 324 13.53 24.02 -7.87
CA MET A 324 12.07 23.95 -8.06
C MET A 324 11.48 22.71 -7.36
N LYS A 325 12.19 21.58 -7.39
CA LYS A 325 11.78 20.33 -6.74
C LYS A 325 11.96 20.30 -5.23
N GLY A 326 12.86 21.11 -4.69
CA GLY A 326 13.04 21.26 -3.24
C GLY A 326 11.79 21.78 -2.54
N MET A 327 11.02 22.67 -3.18
CA MET A 327 9.76 23.17 -2.62
C MET A 327 8.71 22.06 -2.45
N GLU A 328 8.66 21.11 -3.38
CA GLU A 328 7.74 19.96 -3.34
C GLU A 328 8.12 18.97 -2.23
N ILE A 329 9.42 18.66 -2.09
CA ILE A 329 9.94 17.78 -1.02
C ILE A 329 9.72 18.41 0.36
N GLU A 330 9.93 19.71 0.49
CA GLU A 330 9.76 20.42 1.75
C GLU A 330 8.28 20.53 2.17
N ALA A 331 7.37 20.65 1.20
CA ALA A 331 5.93 20.55 1.43
C ALA A 331 5.52 19.13 1.90
N LEU A 332 6.08 18.09 1.26
CA LEU A 332 5.86 16.69 1.65
C LEU A 332 6.39 16.39 3.07
N LEU A 333 7.59 16.86 3.40
CA LEU A 333 8.18 16.63 4.73
C LEU A 333 7.40 17.34 5.86
N ARG A 334 6.68 18.44 5.56
CA ARG A 334 5.83 19.14 6.54
C ARG A 334 4.57 18.36 6.94
N THR A 335 4.13 17.38 6.15
CA THR A 335 2.92 16.60 6.46
C THR A 335 3.21 15.38 7.33
N VAL A 336 4.46 14.89 7.31
CA VAL A 336 4.90 13.70 8.05
C VAL A 336 4.67 13.78 9.57
N PRO A 337 4.92 14.91 10.27
CA PRO A 337 4.68 15.00 11.71
C PRO A 337 3.21 14.84 12.12
N ASN A 338 2.27 15.07 11.21
CA ASN A 338 0.84 14.85 11.45
C ASN A 338 0.46 13.37 11.24
N LEU A 339 1.06 12.72 10.23
CA LEU A 339 0.88 11.28 9.96
C LEU A 339 1.45 10.41 11.09
N VAL A 340 2.62 10.77 11.61
CA VAL A 340 3.23 10.08 12.76
C VAL A 340 2.36 10.21 14.02
N ARG A 341 1.68 11.35 14.19
CA ARG A 341 0.80 11.62 15.32
C ARG A 341 -0.55 10.90 15.22
N ALA A 342 -0.97 10.52 14.01
CA ALA A 342 -2.20 9.78 13.76
C ALA A 342 -2.10 8.29 14.17
N GLY A 343 -0.88 7.75 14.30
CA GLY A 343 -0.62 6.38 14.75
C GLY A 343 -0.86 5.30 13.68
N GLY A 344 -0.36 4.09 13.92
CA GLY A 344 -0.43 2.93 13.02
C GLY A 344 0.92 2.19 12.87
N GLU A 345 0.90 0.92 12.48
CA GLU A 345 2.11 0.10 12.27
C GLU A 345 3.08 0.71 11.24
N GLU A 346 2.53 1.48 10.29
CA GLU A 346 3.28 2.11 9.19
C GLU A 346 3.89 3.47 9.57
N ALA A 347 3.48 4.07 10.69
CA ALA A 347 3.87 5.43 11.08
C ALA A 347 5.39 5.57 11.32
N GLU A 348 6.00 4.57 11.96
CA GLU A 348 7.44 4.52 12.23
C GLU A 348 8.25 4.30 10.94
N VAL A 349 7.71 3.49 10.02
CA VAL A 349 8.29 3.26 8.69
C VAL A 349 8.22 4.52 7.83
N VAL A 350 7.11 5.25 7.85
CA VAL A 350 6.93 6.53 7.15
C VAL A 350 7.88 7.59 7.72
N HIS A 351 8.05 7.66 9.04
CA HIS A 351 9.01 8.55 9.67
C HIS A 351 10.45 8.25 9.24
N SER A 352 10.87 6.99 9.32
CA SER A 352 12.20 6.54 8.91
C SER A 352 12.48 6.85 7.44
N LYS A 353 11.53 6.55 6.53
CA LYS A 353 11.65 6.86 5.10
C LYS A 353 11.72 8.37 4.83
N SER A 354 10.99 9.19 5.59
CA SER A 354 11.02 10.64 5.45
C SER A 354 12.37 11.26 5.85
N GLU A 355 12.97 10.77 6.94
CA GLU A 355 14.29 11.23 7.38
C GLU A 355 15.38 10.76 6.40
N ASN A 356 15.26 9.55 5.84
CA ASN A 356 16.15 9.07 4.79
C ASN A 356 16.08 9.96 3.53
N LEU A 357 14.87 10.28 3.06
CA LEU A 357 14.67 11.16 1.89
C LEU A 357 15.26 12.55 2.15
N LYS A 358 15.01 13.11 3.32
CA LYS A 358 15.56 14.42 3.74
C LYS A 358 17.09 14.41 3.77
N GLN A 359 17.68 13.34 4.29
CA GLN A 359 19.14 13.18 4.35
C GLN A 359 19.74 13.04 2.94
N GLN A 360 19.16 12.19 2.09
CA GLN A 360 19.61 12.02 0.70
C GLN A 360 19.51 13.32 -0.10
N TRP A 361 18.40 14.04 0.04
CA TRP A 361 18.19 15.34 -0.60
C TRP A 361 19.22 16.39 -0.16
N SER A 362 19.45 16.48 1.15
CA SER A 362 20.45 17.40 1.74
C SER A 362 21.86 17.09 1.22
N ASN A 363 22.22 15.81 1.16
CA ASN A 363 23.52 15.36 0.66
C ASN A 363 23.71 15.69 -0.83
N LEU A 364 22.69 15.42 -1.66
CA LEU A 364 22.73 15.70 -3.09
C LEU A 364 22.89 17.20 -3.36
N ARG A 365 22.08 18.04 -2.70
CA ARG A 365 22.15 19.50 -2.82
C ARG A 365 23.51 20.03 -2.39
N THR A 366 24.00 19.60 -1.23
CA THR A 366 25.31 20.02 -0.72
C THR A 366 26.45 19.62 -1.65
N THR A 367 26.38 18.43 -2.24
CA THR A 367 27.38 17.92 -3.19
C THR A 367 27.38 18.75 -4.48
N LEU A 368 26.20 19.02 -5.03
CA LEU A 368 26.04 19.81 -6.25
C LEU A 368 26.52 21.25 -6.06
N ASP A 369 26.12 21.92 -4.97
CA ASP A 369 26.53 23.30 -4.66
C ASP A 369 28.06 23.41 -4.55
N LYS A 370 28.71 22.49 -3.83
CA LYS A 370 30.17 22.46 -3.71
C LYS A 370 30.85 22.24 -5.07
N ARG A 371 30.30 21.36 -5.91
CA ARG A 371 30.86 21.04 -7.22
C ARG A 371 30.74 22.21 -8.20
N ILE A 372 29.64 22.96 -8.18
CA ILE A 372 29.47 24.18 -8.98
C ILE A 372 30.50 25.24 -8.59
N VAL A 373 30.67 25.49 -7.29
CA VAL A 373 31.69 26.45 -6.80
C VAL A 373 33.09 26.05 -7.24
N LEU A 374 33.40 24.74 -7.19
CA LEU A 374 34.69 24.23 -7.64
C LEU A 374 34.88 24.39 -9.16
N ALA A 375 33.86 24.06 -9.95
CA ALA A 375 33.88 24.19 -11.41
C ALA A 375 34.01 25.65 -11.86
N GLN A 376 33.36 26.59 -11.18
CA GLN A 376 33.50 28.04 -11.42
C GLN A 376 34.94 28.50 -11.20
N LYS A 377 35.58 28.07 -10.09
CA LYS A 377 36.98 28.38 -9.80
C LYS A 377 37.94 27.75 -10.81
N TYR A 378 37.70 26.50 -11.18
CA TYR A 378 38.52 25.77 -12.15
C TYR A 378 38.45 26.40 -13.55
N LEU A 379 37.26 26.77 -14.00
CA LEU A 379 37.08 27.49 -15.27
C LEU A 379 37.80 28.85 -15.26
N ALA A 380 37.77 29.57 -14.13
CA ALA A 380 38.50 30.83 -13.99
C ALA A 380 40.02 30.62 -14.08
N PHE A 381 40.53 29.53 -13.50
CA PHE A 381 41.94 29.16 -13.61
C PHE A 381 42.34 28.82 -15.06
N LEU A 382 41.57 27.99 -15.77
CA LEU A 382 41.85 27.64 -17.16
C LEU A 382 41.87 28.87 -18.08
N LYS A 383 40.94 29.82 -17.88
CA LYS A 383 40.90 31.10 -18.60
C LYS A 383 42.14 31.97 -18.36
N LEU A 384 42.71 31.92 -17.17
CA LEU A 384 43.91 32.68 -16.83
C LEU A 384 45.16 32.00 -17.37
N SER A 385 45.22 30.67 -17.28
CA SER A 385 46.33 29.86 -17.83
C SER A 385 46.45 30.01 -19.34
N SER A 386 45.33 30.01 -20.08
CA SER A 386 45.35 30.20 -21.53
C SER A 386 45.82 31.60 -21.94
N ARG A 387 45.48 32.62 -21.14
CA ARG A 387 45.92 33.99 -21.35
C ARG A 387 47.43 34.15 -21.15
N VAL A 388 47.96 33.59 -20.07
CA VAL A 388 49.40 33.58 -19.80
C VAL A 388 50.17 32.88 -20.92
N SER A 389 49.70 31.70 -21.38
CA SER A 389 50.33 30.99 -22.49
C SER A 389 50.38 31.85 -23.75
N LYS A 390 49.27 32.49 -24.10
CA LYS A 390 49.20 33.37 -25.28
C LYS A 390 50.13 34.58 -25.16
N GLU A 391 50.19 35.22 -24.01
CA GLU A 391 51.10 36.34 -23.75
C GLU A 391 52.57 35.90 -23.81
N MET A 392 52.90 34.67 -23.39
CA MET A 392 54.24 34.10 -23.54
C MET A 392 54.60 33.87 -25.01
N ASP A 393 53.70 33.28 -25.80
CA ASP A 393 53.92 33.04 -27.24
C ASP A 393 54.11 34.37 -28.01
N GLU A 394 53.31 35.39 -27.68
CA GLU A 394 53.42 36.72 -28.27
C GLU A 394 54.74 37.42 -27.87
N LEU A 395 55.15 37.30 -26.60
CA LEU A 395 56.43 37.85 -26.12
C LEU A 395 57.62 37.15 -26.79
N GLU A 396 57.58 35.83 -26.92
CA GLU A 396 58.61 35.05 -27.61
C GLU A 396 58.74 35.45 -29.09
N SER A 397 57.59 35.63 -29.78
CA SER A 397 57.56 36.14 -31.14
C SER A 397 58.17 37.55 -31.26
N LEU A 398 57.83 38.46 -30.36
CA LEU A 398 58.39 39.82 -30.31
C LEU A 398 59.90 39.82 -30.05
N VAL A 399 60.37 38.97 -29.15
CA VAL A 399 61.81 38.79 -28.86
C VAL A 399 62.53 38.29 -30.11
N ASN A 400 62.02 37.25 -30.77
CA ASN A 400 62.61 36.69 -31.99
C ASN A 400 62.65 37.72 -33.14
N GLN A 401 61.59 38.52 -33.32
CA GLN A 401 61.55 39.59 -34.31
C GLN A 401 62.54 40.73 -34.02
N THR A 402 62.78 41.02 -32.73
CA THR A 402 63.71 42.07 -32.29
C THR A 402 65.16 41.60 -32.42
N ILE A 403 65.44 40.31 -32.18
CA ILE A 403 66.74 39.70 -32.46
C ILE A 403 67.08 39.78 -33.95
N ALA A 404 66.09 39.54 -34.83
CA ALA A 404 66.27 39.63 -36.28
C ALA A 404 66.43 41.07 -36.80
N SER A 405 65.86 42.06 -36.12
CA SER A 405 65.94 43.48 -36.50
C SER A 405 65.83 44.39 -35.26
N PRO A 406 66.97 44.80 -34.67
CA PRO A 406 66.99 45.55 -33.43
C PRO A 406 66.40 46.95 -33.62
N ASP A 407 65.35 47.27 -32.85
CA ASP A 407 64.71 48.59 -32.84
C ASP A 407 64.31 48.96 -31.40
N GLN A 408 64.54 50.22 -31.04
CA GLN A 408 64.28 50.78 -29.71
C GLN A 408 62.78 50.81 -29.39
N SER A 409 61.92 50.88 -30.41
CA SER A 409 60.46 50.81 -30.24
C SER A 409 60.00 49.39 -29.83
N LYS A 410 60.60 48.35 -30.42
CA LYS A 410 60.32 46.94 -30.11
C LYS A 410 60.82 46.53 -28.73
N ILE A 411 61.97 47.08 -28.31
CA ILE A 411 62.50 46.87 -26.96
C ILE A 411 61.52 47.41 -25.90
N ARG A 412 60.95 48.60 -26.11
CA ARG A 412 59.90 49.13 -25.21
C ARG A 412 58.65 48.25 -25.17
N GLN A 413 58.21 47.71 -26.31
CA GLN A 413 57.07 46.81 -26.37
C GLN A 413 57.33 45.49 -25.62
N ILE A 414 58.56 44.96 -25.68
CA ILE A 414 58.98 43.79 -24.90
C ILE A 414 58.94 44.09 -23.39
N GLU A 415 59.46 45.24 -22.97
CA GLU A 415 59.44 45.66 -21.55
C GLU A 415 58.01 45.81 -21.01
N GLU A 416 57.10 46.41 -21.79
CA GLU A 416 55.67 46.54 -21.45
C GLU A 416 54.98 45.17 -21.34
N LYS A 417 55.20 44.28 -22.32
CA LYS A 417 54.64 42.91 -22.32
C LYS A 417 55.22 42.04 -21.20
N GLN A 418 56.51 42.17 -20.90
CA GLN A 418 57.15 41.45 -19.79
C GLN A 418 56.57 41.88 -18.43
N LEU A 419 56.26 43.17 -18.25
CA LEU A 419 55.62 43.67 -17.04
C LEU A 419 54.19 43.14 -16.89
N ALA A 420 53.42 43.12 -17.97
CA ALA A 420 52.07 42.55 -18.00
C ALA A 420 52.08 41.04 -17.66
N LEU A 421 52.97 40.27 -18.28
CA LEU A 421 53.12 38.83 -18.02
C LEU A 421 53.51 38.55 -16.56
N ARG A 422 54.38 39.36 -15.96
CA ARG A 422 54.73 39.22 -14.53
C ARG A 422 53.51 39.41 -13.63
N GLN A 423 52.63 40.37 -13.94
CA GLN A 423 51.39 40.58 -13.18
C GLN A 423 50.42 39.40 -13.33
N GLU A 424 50.28 38.84 -14.52
CA GLU A 424 49.42 37.67 -14.75
C GLU A 424 49.95 36.41 -14.07
N ILE A 425 51.27 36.15 -14.13
CA ILE A 425 51.91 35.06 -13.39
C ILE A 425 51.70 35.22 -11.88
N LEU A 426 51.76 36.45 -11.36
CA LEU A 426 51.50 36.73 -9.95
C LEU A 426 50.03 36.44 -9.56
N GLN A 427 49.07 36.76 -10.44
CA GLN A 427 47.66 36.40 -10.26
C GLN A 427 47.46 34.87 -10.30
N VAL A 428 48.11 34.16 -11.22
CA VAL A 428 48.09 32.68 -11.27
C VAL A 428 48.64 32.09 -9.98
N ASN A 429 49.75 32.63 -9.47
CA ASN A 429 50.39 32.14 -8.25
C ASN A 429 49.53 32.41 -7.01
N ASN A 430 48.86 33.57 -6.94
CA ASN A 430 47.91 33.89 -5.86
C ASN A 430 46.64 33.03 -5.93
N ASN A 431 46.10 32.78 -7.12
CA ASN A 431 44.94 31.89 -7.30
C ASN A 431 45.30 30.43 -6.97
N GLY A 432 46.49 29.97 -7.36
CA GLY A 432 47.03 28.66 -6.97
C GLY A 432 47.25 28.52 -5.47
N LYS A 433 47.73 29.59 -4.79
CA LYS A 433 47.85 29.63 -3.32
C LYS A 433 46.49 29.58 -2.61
N ASN A 434 45.50 30.36 -3.08
CA ASN A 434 44.14 30.34 -2.52
C ASN A 434 43.47 28.97 -2.71
N PHE A 435 43.71 28.34 -3.86
CA PHE A 435 43.26 27.00 -4.15
C PHE A 435 43.93 25.94 -3.24
N LEU A 436 45.25 26.02 -3.05
CA LEU A 436 45.98 25.18 -2.07
C LEU A 436 45.53 25.43 -0.64
N GLN A 437 45.12 26.65 -0.29
CA GLN A 437 44.58 27.00 1.02
C GLN A 437 43.15 26.44 1.22
N ASP A 438 42.35 26.38 0.16
CA ASP A 438 41.08 25.63 0.15
C ASP A 438 41.33 24.11 0.24
N ALA A 439 42.41 23.59 -0.35
CA ALA A 439 42.88 22.21 -0.16
C ALA A 439 43.47 21.95 1.25
N ARG A 440 43.84 22.97 2.03
CA ARG A 440 44.13 22.85 3.47
C ARG A 440 42.86 22.83 4.32
N LYS A 441 41.71 23.31 3.84
CA LYS A 441 40.43 23.12 4.55
C LYS A 441 40.00 21.64 4.56
N LEU A 442 40.52 20.86 3.61
CA LEU A 442 40.47 19.40 3.55
C LEU A 442 41.25 18.73 4.71
N GLU A 443 42.31 19.36 5.22
CA GLU A 443 43.10 18.92 6.40
C GLU A 443 42.22 18.83 7.67
N LYS A 444 41.30 19.80 7.84
CA LYS A 444 40.31 19.77 8.94
C LYS A 444 39.29 18.64 8.83
N LEU A 445 38.96 18.18 7.61
CA LEU A 445 38.04 17.05 7.43
C LEU A 445 38.71 15.72 7.78
N VAL A 446 39.99 15.57 7.44
CA VAL A 446 40.80 14.42 7.85
C VAL A 446 40.97 14.41 9.37
N ASP A 447 41.28 15.54 9.99
CA ASP A 447 41.41 15.63 11.46
C ASP A 447 40.06 15.39 12.18
N MET A 448 38.95 15.85 11.60
CA MET A 448 37.61 15.59 12.13
C MET A 448 37.23 14.10 12.02
N GLN A 449 37.62 13.42 10.94
CA GLN A 449 37.43 11.97 10.78
C GLN A 449 38.37 11.16 11.71
N GLU A 450 39.63 11.58 11.86
CA GLU A 450 40.57 11.00 12.83
C GLU A 450 40.09 11.16 14.28
N SER A 451 39.35 12.23 14.59
CA SER A 451 38.72 12.42 15.91
C SER A 451 37.52 11.49 16.16
N GLN A 452 36.79 11.10 15.10
CA GLN A 452 35.71 10.11 15.19
C GLN A 452 36.23 8.70 15.50
N PHE A 453 37.45 8.36 15.07
CA PHE A 453 38.10 7.08 15.39
C PHE A 453 38.53 6.94 16.87
N ARG A 454 38.48 8.04 17.64
CA ARG A 454 38.73 8.05 19.09
C ARG A 454 37.46 7.89 19.94
N MET A 455 36.33 7.51 19.34
CA MET A 455 35.08 7.25 20.07
C MET A 455 35.31 6.24 21.20
N THR A 456 34.97 6.66 22.43
CA THR A 456 35.10 5.87 23.65
C THR A 456 33.90 4.97 23.91
N TYR A 457 32.76 5.22 23.25
CA TYR A 457 31.52 4.48 23.44
C TYR A 457 30.99 3.96 22.09
N LEU A 458 30.65 2.67 22.03
CA LEU A 458 30.10 2.01 20.85
C LEU A 458 28.64 1.60 21.09
N PRO A 459 27.78 1.57 20.05
CA PRO A 459 26.38 1.16 20.20
C PRO A 459 26.24 -0.34 20.46
N ASN A 460 25.44 -0.72 21.46
CA ASN A 460 25.13 -2.13 21.79
C ASN A 460 24.05 -2.75 20.87
N ASP A 461 23.50 -1.99 19.93
CA ASP A 461 22.44 -2.43 19.01
C ASP A 461 23.03 -2.83 17.65
N VAL A 462 22.64 -3.99 17.13
CA VAL A 462 23.21 -4.55 15.88
C VAL A 462 22.95 -3.63 14.69
N SER A 463 21.74 -3.10 14.53
CA SER A 463 21.40 -2.27 13.38
C SER A 463 22.14 -0.92 13.43
N LYS A 464 22.26 -0.31 14.61
CA LYS A 464 23.07 0.90 14.80
C LYS A 464 24.56 0.63 14.56
N MET A 465 25.03 -0.56 14.90
CA MET A 465 26.43 -0.95 14.70
C MET A 465 26.74 -1.23 13.22
N GLU A 466 25.86 -1.91 12.51
CA GLU A 466 25.95 -2.14 11.06
C GLU A 466 25.90 -0.82 10.28
N ALA A 467 25.04 0.12 10.69
CA ALA A 467 25.02 1.47 10.12
C ALA A 467 26.35 2.21 10.34
N LEU A 468 26.92 2.12 11.55
CA LEU A 468 28.21 2.73 11.86
C LEU A 468 29.37 2.12 11.05
N ILE A 469 29.35 0.80 10.84
CA ILE A 469 30.30 0.10 9.97
C ILE A 469 30.14 0.57 8.52
N HIS A 470 28.90 0.63 8.03
CA HIS A 470 28.62 1.11 6.68
C HIS A 470 29.09 2.55 6.47
N ASP A 471 28.82 3.44 7.41
CA ASP A 471 29.27 4.83 7.37
C ASP A 471 30.81 4.92 7.33
N HIS A 472 31.51 4.12 8.16
CA HIS A 472 32.96 4.01 8.18
C HIS A 472 33.55 3.45 6.87
N GLU A 473 32.87 2.50 6.22
CA GLU A 473 33.30 1.95 4.94
C GLU A 473 33.03 2.90 3.77
N SER A 474 31.89 3.60 3.80
CA SER A 474 31.47 4.53 2.76
C SER A 474 32.37 5.76 2.66
N CYS A 475 33.09 6.13 3.73
CA CYS A 475 33.98 7.29 3.72
C CYS A 475 35.34 7.00 3.07
N LYS A 476 35.81 5.74 3.07
CA LYS A 476 37.14 5.35 2.56
C LYS A 476 37.35 5.74 1.09
N PRO A 477 36.42 5.49 0.14
CA PRO A 477 36.58 5.87 -1.25
C PRO A 477 36.78 7.37 -1.44
N THR A 478 36.02 8.20 -0.72
CA THR A 478 36.13 9.66 -0.80
C THR A 478 37.51 10.13 -0.34
N VAL A 479 38.02 9.60 0.77
CA VAL A 479 39.36 9.96 1.27
C VAL A 479 40.46 9.44 0.34
N LEU A 480 40.31 8.25 -0.23
CA LEU A 480 41.27 7.70 -1.21
C LEU A 480 41.29 8.51 -2.52
N GLU A 481 40.15 9.02 -2.99
CA GLU A 481 40.13 9.94 -4.14
C GLU A 481 40.82 11.26 -3.82
N LEU A 482 40.67 11.79 -2.61
CA LEU A 482 41.38 12.98 -2.18
C LEU A 482 42.91 12.75 -2.15
N PHE A 483 43.36 11.58 -1.70
CA PHE A 483 44.78 11.21 -1.79
C PHE A 483 45.27 11.03 -3.23
N LYS A 484 44.43 10.51 -4.15
CA LYS A 484 44.76 10.43 -5.59
C LYS A 484 44.89 11.82 -6.19
N PHE A 485 43.96 12.71 -5.88
CA PHE A 485 43.97 14.10 -6.33
C PHE A 485 45.23 14.83 -5.85
N SER A 486 45.52 14.79 -4.55
CA SER A 486 46.71 15.42 -3.98
C SER A 486 48.01 14.80 -4.50
N TYR A 487 48.00 13.51 -4.89
CA TYR A 487 49.14 12.86 -5.52
C TYR A 487 49.40 13.43 -6.91
N THR A 488 48.36 13.59 -7.73
CA THR A 488 48.49 14.19 -9.07
C THR A 488 49.02 15.62 -9.00
N GLU A 489 48.55 16.41 -8.04
CA GLU A 489 49.07 17.75 -7.79
C GLU A 489 50.52 17.75 -7.31
N ALA A 490 50.88 16.82 -6.42
CA ALA A 490 52.26 16.63 -5.99
C ALA A 490 53.17 16.27 -7.18
N GLN A 491 52.72 15.44 -8.13
CA GLN A 491 53.48 15.12 -9.34
C GLN A 491 53.69 16.33 -10.25
N GLN A 492 52.67 17.19 -10.40
CA GLN A 492 52.80 18.43 -11.17
C GLN A 492 53.77 19.41 -10.50
N LEU A 493 53.76 19.48 -9.17
CA LEU A 493 54.72 20.27 -8.40
C LEU A 493 56.15 19.72 -8.56
N ILE A 494 56.32 18.39 -8.46
CA ILE A 494 57.59 17.70 -8.68
C ILE A 494 58.14 17.99 -10.09
N HIS A 495 57.29 17.99 -11.12
CA HIS A 495 57.69 18.34 -12.48
C HIS A 495 58.24 19.78 -12.56
N LYS A 496 57.52 20.74 -11.95
CA LYS A 496 57.95 22.15 -11.90
C LYS A 496 59.23 22.38 -11.09
N ILE A 497 59.41 21.65 -9.98
CA ILE A 497 60.66 21.69 -9.19
C ILE A 497 61.84 21.22 -10.04
N ASN A 498 61.66 20.14 -10.80
CA ASN A 498 62.71 19.62 -11.69
C ASN A 498 63.06 20.56 -12.85
N GLU A 499 62.12 21.40 -13.32
CA GLU A 499 62.37 22.41 -14.36
C GLU A 499 63.01 23.70 -13.80
N ALA A 500 62.72 24.05 -12.54
CA ALA A 500 63.11 25.33 -11.95
C ALA A 500 64.41 25.30 -11.15
N GLU A 501 64.85 24.12 -10.67
CA GLU A 501 65.97 24.00 -9.73
C GLU A 501 67.15 23.16 -10.24
N PRO A 502 68.38 23.41 -9.74
CA PRO A 502 69.52 22.52 -9.98
C PRO A 502 69.26 21.10 -9.43
N PRO A 503 69.76 20.05 -10.09
CA PRO A 503 69.35 18.66 -9.83
C PRO A 503 69.57 18.16 -8.39
N MET A 504 70.59 18.65 -7.66
CA MET A 504 70.80 18.27 -6.25
C MET A 504 69.81 18.93 -5.27
N ALA A 505 69.29 20.12 -5.59
CA ALA A 505 68.28 20.81 -4.78
C ALA A 505 66.89 20.22 -5.06
N ALA A 506 66.55 20.07 -6.35
CA ALA A 506 65.33 19.43 -6.81
C ALA A 506 65.14 18.04 -6.18
N ALA A 507 66.19 17.21 -6.13
CA ALA A 507 66.10 15.87 -5.53
C ALA A 507 65.68 15.88 -4.05
N LYS A 508 66.14 16.86 -3.26
CA LYS A 508 65.77 16.98 -1.84
C LYS A 508 64.32 17.43 -1.67
N ASP A 509 63.88 18.39 -2.47
CA ASP A 509 62.52 18.93 -2.37
C ASP A 509 61.47 17.98 -2.96
N VAL A 510 61.82 17.23 -4.01
CA VAL A 510 61.01 16.13 -4.55
C VAL A 510 60.83 15.01 -3.51
N GLU A 511 61.89 14.61 -2.80
CA GLU A 511 61.77 13.59 -1.75
C GLU A 511 60.94 14.11 -0.56
N LYS A 512 61.05 15.39 -0.22
CA LYS A 512 60.25 16.01 0.84
C LYS A 512 58.75 16.02 0.52
N VAL A 513 58.38 16.37 -0.71
CA VAL A 513 56.99 16.33 -1.19
C VAL A 513 56.47 14.89 -1.25
N SER A 514 57.28 13.96 -1.77
CA SER A 514 56.90 12.54 -1.93
C SER A 514 56.76 11.81 -0.59
N SER A 515 57.68 12.06 0.35
CA SER A 515 57.66 11.45 1.69
C SER A 515 56.50 11.95 2.55
N PHE A 516 56.12 13.22 2.43
CA PHE A 516 54.96 13.78 3.12
C PHE A 516 53.65 13.09 2.71
N HIS A 517 53.39 12.99 1.40
CA HIS A 517 52.19 12.31 0.86
C HIS A 517 52.14 10.82 1.26
N ARG A 518 53.27 10.12 1.08
CA ARG A 518 53.42 8.70 1.43
C ARG A 518 53.12 8.42 2.90
N THR A 519 53.74 9.18 3.81
CA THR A 519 53.61 8.98 5.26
C THR A 519 52.18 9.25 5.74
N ARG A 520 51.53 10.29 5.21
CA ARG A 520 50.16 10.64 5.61
C ARG A 520 49.15 9.59 5.15
N LYS A 521 49.27 9.09 3.92
CA LYS A 521 48.42 8.01 3.41
C LYS A 521 48.55 6.74 4.25
N GLN A 522 49.78 6.32 4.57
CA GLN A 522 50.04 5.14 5.41
C GLN A 522 49.46 5.29 6.82
N THR A 523 49.56 6.49 7.41
CA THR A 523 49.02 6.76 8.76
C THR A 523 47.49 6.67 8.78
N PHE A 524 46.83 7.24 7.77
CA PHE A 524 45.38 7.13 7.62
C PHE A 524 44.93 5.69 7.40
N GLU A 525 45.55 4.96 6.48
CA GLU A 525 45.18 3.57 6.18
C GLU A 525 45.32 2.70 7.44
N LYS A 526 46.41 2.86 8.20
CA LYS A 526 46.60 2.15 9.46
C LYS A 526 45.50 2.46 10.48
N ALA A 527 45.21 3.74 10.72
CA ALA A 527 44.16 4.15 11.67
C ALA A 527 42.76 3.66 11.24
N TRP A 528 42.47 3.66 9.94
CA TRP A 528 41.20 3.19 9.40
C TRP A 528 41.02 1.69 9.60
N GLU A 529 42.05 0.88 9.34
CA GLU A 529 42.01 -0.58 9.56
C GLU A 529 41.90 -0.93 11.05
N GLU A 530 42.62 -0.22 11.93
CA GLU A 530 42.52 -0.40 13.38
C GLU A 530 41.10 -0.11 13.90
N PHE A 531 40.44 0.94 13.41
CA PHE A 531 39.08 1.26 13.80
C PHE A 531 38.05 0.28 13.21
N LYS A 532 38.22 -0.11 11.94
CA LYS A 532 37.37 -1.15 11.32
C LYS A 532 37.41 -2.43 12.14
N TYR A 533 38.60 -2.88 12.52
CA TYR A 533 38.78 -4.06 13.37
C TYR A 533 38.03 -3.93 14.71
N LYS A 534 38.12 -2.77 15.38
CA LYS A 534 37.38 -2.49 16.62
C LYS A 534 35.86 -2.56 16.42
N LEU A 535 35.36 -2.01 15.31
CA LEU A 535 33.92 -2.05 14.99
C LEU A 535 33.45 -3.49 14.73
N GLU A 536 34.19 -4.27 13.94
CA GLU A 536 33.84 -5.66 13.66
C GLU A 536 33.79 -6.53 14.93
N GLN A 537 34.75 -6.33 15.85
CA GLN A 537 34.75 -7.02 17.15
C GLN A 537 33.50 -6.67 17.98
N HIS A 538 33.13 -5.40 18.06
CA HIS A 538 31.96 -4.99 18.83
C HIS A 538 30.64 -5.39 18.16
N ASN A 539 30.59 -5.46 16.82
CA ASN A 539 29.43 -5.98 16.12
C ASN A 539 29.19 -7.47 16.42
N GLN A 540 30.26 -8.27 16.48
CA GLN A 540 30.17 -9.67 16.89
C GLN A 540 29.60 -9.82 18.31
N LEU A 541 29.92 -8.92 19.23
CA LEU A 541 29.32 -8.84 20.56
C LEU A 541 27.81 -8.54 20.50
N CYS A 542 27.42 -7.53 19.72
CA CYS A 542 26.01 -7.15 19.58
C CYS A 542 25.17 -8.31 19.02
N ILE A 543 25.70 -9.00 17.99
CA ILE A 543 25.05 -10.18 17.39
C ILE A 543 24.90 -11.29 18.43
N PHE A 544 25.97 -11.57 19.19
CA PHE A 544 25.95 -12.58 20.25
C PHE A 544 24.86 -12.30 21.30
N PHE A 545 24.77 -11.06 21.82
CA PHE A 545 23.77 -10.70 22.82
C PHE A 545 22.34 -10.71 22.27
N ARG A 546 22.13 -10.30 21.01
CA ARG A 546 20.84 -10.40 20.34
C ARG A 546 20.38 -11.85 20.23
N ASP A 547 21.25 -12.74 19.76
CA ASP A 547 20.94 -14.14 19.55
C ASP A 547 20.67 -14.85 20.90
N MET A 548 21.42 -14.50 21.95
CA MET A 548 21.15 -14.98 23.31
C MET A 548 19.79 -14.53 23.84
N HIS A 549 19.42 -13.26 23.61
CA HIS A 549 18.11 -12.75 24.00
C HIS A 549 16.99 -13.51 23.27
N LEU A 550 17.15 -13.79 21.98
CA LEU A 550 16.18 -14.56 21.21
C LEU A 550 16.03 -16.00 21.74
N ILE A 551 17.13 -16.67 22.07
CA ILE A 551 17.10 -18.01 22.68
C ILE A 551 16.38 -17.96 24.03
N ASN A 552 16.73 -17.02 24.91
CA ASN A 552 16.07 -16.88 26.21
C ASN A 552 14.56 -16.64 26.08
N LYS A 553 14.14 -15.80 25.14
CA LYS A 553 12.72 -15.56 24.85
C LYS A 553 12.02 -16.84 24.40
N GLN A 554 12.63 -17.63 23.51
CA GLN A 554 12.07 -18.91 23.07
C GLN A 554 11.95 -19.93 24.21
N ILE A 555 12.91 -19.96 25.14
CA ILE A 555 12.81 -20.79 26.35
C ILE A 555 11.61 -20.35 27.20
N GLU A 556 11.41 -19.05 27.39
CA GLU A 556 10.31 -18.49 28.19
C GLU A 556 8.93 -18.73 27.54
N GLU A 557 8.83 -18.62 26.21
CA GLU A 557 7.62 -18.94 25.44
C GLU A 557 7.25 -20.42 25.56
N LEU A 558 8.22 -21.33 25.36
CA LEU A 558 7.99 -22.77 25.53
C LEU A 558 7.66 -23.12 26.98
N ASN A 559 8.26 -22.45 27.96
CA ASN A 559 7.92 -22.65 29.36
C ASN A 559 6.48 -22.24 29.67
N SER A 560 6.02 -21.13 29.08
CA SER A 560 4.63 -20.69 29.20
C SER A 560 3.65 -21.68 28.53
N GLN A 561 4.00 -22.22 27.37
CA GLN A 561 3.22 -23.27 26.71
C GLN A 561 3.16 -24.55 27.55
N LEU A 562 4.28 -24.98 28.12
CA LEU A 562 4.34 -26.13 29.02
C LEU A 562 3.43 -25.93 30.25
N ALA A 563 3.40 -24.71 30.81
CA ALA A 563 2.51 -24.39 31.93
C ALA A 563 1.01 -24.51 31.58
N SER A 564 0.62 -24.26 30.32
CA SER A 564 -0.76 -24.44 29.86
C SER A 564 -1.17 -25.91 29.66
N ILE A 565 -0.20 -26.75 29.28
CA ILE A 565 -0.40 -28.20 29.12
C ILE A 565 -0.43 -28.89 30.49
N ARG A 566 0.33 -28.35 31.44
CA ARG A 566 0.33 -28.77 32.85
C ARG A 566 -1.10 -28.72 33.38
N GLN A 567 -1.55 -29.80 34.02
CA GLN A 567 -2.90 -30.04 34.54
C GLN A 567 -3.97 -30.55 33.55
N SER A 568 -3.70 -30.65 32.24
CA SER A 568 -4.66 -31.18 31.26
C SER A 568 -4.20 -32.53 30.68
N TYR A 569 -4.12 -33.56 31.52
CA TYR A 569 -3.62 -34.90 31.15
C TYR A 569 -4.67 -35.84 30.51
N GLY A 570 -5.88 -35.32 30.28
CA GLY A 570 -7.01 -36.08 29.74
C GLY A 570 -7.89 -36.73 30.82
N GLU A 571 -9.18 -36.85 30.52
CA GLU A 571 -10.20 -37.41 31.44
C GLU A 571 -10.56 -38.88 31.12
N SER A 572 -9.96 -39.44 30.07
CA SER A 572 -10.20 -40.80 29.59
C SER A 572 -8.96 -41.34 28.86
N LEU A 573 -8.88 -42.66 28.65
CA LEU A 573 -7.74 -43.26 27.94
C LEU A 573 -7.54 -42.68 26.52
N PRO A 574 -8.58 -42.52 25.68
CA PRO A 574 -8.41 -41.89 24.37
C PRO A 574 -7.92 -40.43 24.46
N SER A 575 -8.40 -39.67 25.46
CA SER A 575 -8.00 -38.29 25.68
C SER A 575 -6.54 -38.19 26.16
N ALA A 576 -6.10 -39.07 27.07
CA ALA A 576 -4.72 -39.13 27.55
C ALA A 576 -3.73 -39.56 26.46
N LEU A 577 -4.11 -40.52 25.61
CA LEU A 577 -3.32 -40.93 24.44
C LEU A 577 -3.19 -39.79 23.42
N TYR A 578 -4.27 -39.05 23.18
CA TYR A 578 -4.25 -37.86 22.31
C TYR A 578 -3.32 -36.78 22.88
N THR A 579 -3.43 -36.46 24.18
CA THR A 579 -2.53 -35.51 24.86
C THR A 579 -1.07 -35.94 24.75
N SER A 580 -0.77 -37.23 24.91
CA SER A 580 0.60 -37.76 24.75
C SER A 580 1.13 -37.62 23.33
N GLN A 581 0.30 -37.87 22.32
CA GLN A 581 0.66 -37.68 20.92
C GLN A 581 0.88 -36.20 20.58
N ALA A 582 0.04 -35.30 21.11
CA ALA A 582 0.21 -33.86 20.96
C ALA A 582 1.50 -33.37 21.64
N PHE A 583 1.78 -33.88 22.85
CA PHE A 583 2.99 -33.56 23.60
C PHE A 583 4.27 -34.01 22.87
N GLN A 584 4.22 -35.13 22.13
CA GLN A 584 5.35 -35.57 21.30
C GLN A 584 5.76 -34.54 20.24
N GLN A 585 4.82 -33.75 19.70
CA GLN A 585 5.17 -32.68 18.75
C GLN A 585 5.85 -31.51 19.46
N PHE A 586 5.43 -31.20 20.69
CA PHE A 586 6.08 -30.20 21.54
C PHE A 586 7.52 -30.63 21.90
N GLU A 587 7.74 -31.91 22.19
CA GLU A 587 9.09 -32.46 22.44
C GLU A 587 10.03 -32.29 21.25
N LYS A 588 9.55 -32.46 20.01
CA LYS A 588 10.37 -32.18 18.80
C LYS A 588 10.80 -30.72 18.71
N THR A 589 9.95 -29.78 19.09
CA THR A 589 10.32 -28.35 19.11
C THR A 589 11.45 -28.08 20.11
N ILE A 590 11.43 -28.76 21.26
CA ILE A 590 12.48 -28.68 22.29
C ILE A 590 13.80 -29.27 21.77
N GLU A 591 13.75 -30.39 21.03
CA GLU A 591 14.95 -30.98 20.40
C GLU A 591 15.61 -30.03 19.40
N ILE A 592 14.82 -29.33 18.57
CA ILE A 592 15.36 -28.32 17.64
C ILE A 592 16.02 -27.18 18.40
N LEU A 593 15.38 -26.69 19.47
CA LEU A 593 15.96 -25.63 20.30
C LEU A 593 17.23 -26.08 21.03
N GLN A 594 17.29 -27.35 21.46
CA GLN A 594 18.49 -27.95 22.06
C GLN A 594 19.70 -27.88 21.12
N ILE A 595 19.51 -28.20 19.84
CA ILE A 595 20.56 -28.15 18.82
C ILE A 595 21.06 -26.71 18.68
N ARG A 596 20.14 -25.75 18.54
CA ARG A 596 20.47 -24.33 18.41
C ARG A 596 21.24 -23.78 19.61
N ILE A 597 20.85 -24.16 20.84
CA ILE A 597 21.57 -23.78 22.06
C ILE A 597 22.99 -24.33 22.06
N TYR A 598 23.19 -25.58 21.63
CA TYR A 598 24.52 -26.19 21.55
C TYR A 598 25.42 -25.48 20.52
N GLU A 599 24.88 -25.20 19.33
CA GLU A 599 25.58 -24.45 18.28
C GLU A 599 25.95 -23.03 18.73
N PHE A 600 25.04 -22.35 19.43
CA PHE A 600 25.27 -21.03 19.99
C PHE A 600 26.39 -21.04 21.03
N VAL A 601 26.37 -21.98 21.97
CA VAL A 601 27.42 -22.11 23.00
C VAL A 601 28.77 -22.42 22.36
N SER A 602 28.82 -23.35 21.41
CA SER A 602 30.05 -23.67 20.66
C SER A 602 30.64 -22.46 19.93
N THR A 603 29.77 -21.64 19.32
CA THR A 603 30.16 -20.39 18.67
C THR A 603 30.72 -19.39 19.68
N ALA A 604 30.10 -19.27 20.84
CA ALA A 604 30.55 -18.39 21.90
C ALA A 604 31.91 -18.81 22.47
N GLU A 605 32.13 -20.10 22.70
CA GLU A 605 33.41 -20.64 23.13
C GLU A 605 34.53 -20.36 22.12
N ARG A 606 34.23 -20.44 20.81
CA ARG A 606 35.17 -20.07 19.76
C ARG A 606 35.51 -18.58 19.81
N LEU A 607 34.49 -17.72 19.95
CA LEU A 607 34.69 -16.27 20.10
C LEU A 607 35.58 -15.92 21.30
N MET A 608 35.42 -16.63 22.42
CA MET A 608 36.25 -16.46 23.62
C MET A 608 37.69 -16.96 23.43
N ARG A 609 37.89 -18.10 22.74
CA ARG A 609 39.24 -18.66 22.47
C ARG A 609 40.08 -17.77 21.57
N ASP A 610 39.46 -17.11 20.59
CA ASP A 610 40.18 -16.30 19.61
C ASP A 610 40.71 -14.97 20.17
N GLN A 611 40.42 -14.63 21.44
CA GLN A 611 40.73 -13.33 22.09
C GLN A 611 40.25 -12.09 21.29
N ARG A 612 39.40 -12.29 20.28
CA ARG A 612 38.85 -11.24 19.42
C ARG A 612 37.79 -10.39 20.14
N VAL A 613 37.36 -10.81 21.31
CA VAL A 613 36.25 -10.19 22.03
C VAL A 613 36.58 -10.20 23.53
N ASP A 614 36.91 -9.03 24.08
CA ASP A 614 37.17 -8.88 25.52
C ASP A 614 35.85 -8.56 26.25
N SER A 615 35.10 -9.60 26.61
CA SER A 615 33.92 -9.45 27.46
C SER A 615 33.86 -10.53 28.54
N LYS A 616 34.20 -10.12 29.75
CA LYS A 616 34.08 -10.93 30.97
C LYS A 616 32.64 -11.33 31.30
N GLN A 617 31.65 -10.74 30.61
CA GLN A 617 30.22 -10.99 30.83
C GLN A 617 29.70 -12.20 30.04
N ILE A 618 30.34 -12.55 28.91
CA ILE A 618 29.90 -13.66 28.04
C ILE A 618 29.78 -15.00 28.82
N PRO A 619 30.79 -15.43 29.60
CA PRO A 619 30.70 -16.71 30.32
C PRO A 619 29.53 -16.76 31.32
N LEU A 620 29.30 -15.66 32.05
CA LEU A 620 28.25 -15.57 33.08
C LEU A 620 26.85 -15.66 32.46
N GLU A 621 26.65 -14.99 31.33
CA GLU A 621 25.36 -14.97 30.63
C GLU A 621 25.05 -16.33 29.99
N ILE A 622 26.07 -17.01 29.43
CA ILE A 622 25.93 -18.38 28.93
C ILE A 622 25.56 -19.35 30.04
N GLU A 623 26.26 -19.28 31.18
CA GLU A 623 25.97 -20.14 32.33
C GLU A 623 24.53 -19.94 32.81
N THR A 624 24.08 -18.68 32.88
CA THR A 624 22.71 -18.33 33.27
C THR A 624 21.68 -18.90 32.29
N MET A 625 21.90 -18.75 30.99
CA MET A 625 21.04 -19.31 29.94
C MET A 625 21.00 -20.85 29.99
N GLN A 626 22.16 -21.51 30.15
CA GLN A 626 22.26 -22.96 30.26
C GLN A 626 21.52 -23.49 31.50
N LYS A 627 21.56 -22.76 32.63
CA LYS A 627 20.82 -23.08 33.84
C LYS A 627 19.31 -22.93 33.67
N LYS A 628 18.84 -21.88 32.99
CA LYS A 628 17.42 -21.73 32.63
C LYS A 628 16.95 -22.90 31.77
N TRP A 629 17.75 -23.27 30.77
CA TRP A 629 17.45 -24.37 29.86
C TRP A 629 17.41 -25.74 30.55
N SER A 630 18.37 -26.04 31.44
CA SER A 630 18.38 -27.32 32.17
C SER A 630 17.17 -27.44 33.11
N THR A 631 16.76 -26.34 33.74
CA THR A 631 15.56 -26.27 34.58
C THR A 631 14.31 -26.58 33.76
N PHE A 632 14.12 -25.88 32.63
CA PHE A 632 12.99 -26.10 31.74
C PHE A 632 12.92 -27.55 31.23
N ARG A 633 14.05 -28.13 30.78
CA ARG A 633 14.08 -29.53 30.34
C ARG A 633 13.65 -30.51 31.44
N THR A 634 14.06 -30.25 32.68
CA THR A 634 13.64 -31.06 33.83
C THR A 634 12.11 -31.01 34.03
N GLU A 635 11.50 -29.83 33.87
CA GLU A 635 10.05 -29.67 33.95
C GLU A 635 9.30 -30.37 32.81
N VAL A 636 9.85 -30.37 31.60
CA VAL A 636 9.30 -31.11 30.44
C VAL A 636 9.32 -32.61 30.73
N THR A 637 10.47 -33.15 31.16
CA THR A 637 10.59 -34.58 31.50
C THR A 637 9.62 -34.98 32.62
N ASN A 638 9.43 -34.12 33.62
CA ASN A 638 8.45 -34.36 34.67
C ASN A 638 7.01 -34.37 34.14
N ASN A 639 6.64 -33.46 33.23
CA ASN A 639 5.31 -33.47 32.60
C ASN A 639 5.08 -34.70 31.72
N ARG A 640 6.10 -35.13 30.96
CA ARG A 640 6.04 -36.36 30.17
C ARG A 640 5.70 -37.56 31.06
N ARG A 641 6.41 -37.68 32.20
CA ARG A 641 6.16 -38.74 33.18
C ARG A 641 4.72 -38.69 33.73
N LEU A 642 4.18 -37.51 34.00
CA LEU A 642 2.80 -37.36 34.47
C LEU A 642 1.77 -37.79 33.42
N ILE A 643 2.00 -37.48 32.15
CA ILE A 643 1.15 -37.96 31.04
C ILE A 643 1.19 -39.48 30.94
N ASP A 644 2.39 -40.08 31.02
CA ASP A 644 2.54 -41.54 30.95
C ASP A 644 1.84 -42.24 32.13
N VAL A 645 1.95 -41.68 33.35
CA VAL A 645 1.21 -42.16 34.54
C VAL A 645 -0.32 -42.04 34.36
N ALA A 646 -0.81 -40.93 33.77
CA ALA A 646 -2.23 -40.76 33.50
C ALA A 646 -2.75 -41.82 32.51
N ILE A 647 -1.97 -42.16 31.48
CA ILE A 647 -2.30 -43.23 30.54
C ILE A 647 -2.37 -44.58 31.26
N GLU A 648 -1.38 -44.91 32.10
CA GLU A 648 -1.39 -46.16 32.88
C GLU A 648 -2.61 -46.23 33.81
N TYR A 649 -2.91 -45.14 34.51
CA TYR A 649 -4.07 -45.06 35.40
C TYR A 649 -5.40 -45.36 34.67
N TYR A 650 -5.66 -44.72 33.52
CA TYR A 650 -6.89 -44.98 32.76
C TYR A 650 -6.92 -46.36 32.11
N LYS A 651 -5.76 -46.92 31.69
CA LYS A 651 -5.67 -48.31 31.25
C LYS A 651 -6.09 -49.27 32.36
N THR A 652 -5.57 -49.10 33.57
CA THR A 652 -5.93 -49.94 34.71
C THR A 652 -7.41 -49.80 35.08
N ILE A 653 -8.00 -48.60 35.00
CA ILE A 653 -9.45 -48.42 35.19
C ILE A 653 -10.25 -49.23 34.17
N GLU A 654 -9.90 -49.14 32.89
CA GLU A 654 -10.57 -49.87 31.81
C GLU A 654 -10.37 -51.39 31.91
N GLU A 655 -9.30 -51.88 32.55
CA GLU A 655 -9.07 -53.31 32.82
C GLU A 655 -9.82 -53.81 34.07
N VAL A 656 -10.04 -52.97 35.08
CA VAL A 656 -10.72 -53.34 36.34
C VAL A 656 -12.24 -53.22 36.25
N TYR A 657 -12.78 -52.27 35.47
CA TYR A 657 -14.23 -52.12 35.29
C TYR A 657 -14.95 -53.28 34.58
N PRO A 658 -14.39 -53.98 33.58
CA PRO A 658 -15.03 -55.17 33.00
C PRO A 658 -15.13 -56.34 34.00
N LEU A 659 -14.31 -56.36 35.06
CA LEU A 659 -14.35 -57.40 36.10
C LEU A 659 -15.48 -57.20 37.13
N LYS A 660 -15.97 -55.97 37.35
CA LYS A 660 -17.14 -55.74 38.23
C LYS A 660 -18.47 -56.16 37.59
N ALA A 661 -18.54 -56.30 36.27
CA ALA A 661 -19.71 -56.83 35.58
C ALA A 661 -19.83 -58.37 35.69
N ILE A 662 -18.80 -59.06 36.18
CA ILE A 662 -18.74 -60.54 36.24
C ILE A 662 -18.98 -61.08 37.66
N SER A 663 -19.03 -60.24 38.71
CA SER A 663 -19.27 -60.70 40.11
C SER A 663 -20.72 -60.61 40.59
N PHE A 664 -21.69 -60.40 39.70
CA PHE A 664 -23.12 -60.60 39.99
C PHE A 664 -23.67 -61.62 38.98
N LYS A 665 -23.31 -62.88 39.16
CA LYS A 665 -24.04 -64.03 38.62
C LYS A 665 -24.65 -64.81 39.76
#